data_AF-A0A520ZPE4-F1
#
_entry.id   AF-A0A520ZPE4-F1
#
_cell.length_a   1.000
_cell.length_b   1.000
_cell.length_c   1.000
_cell.angle_alpha   90.00
_cell.angle_beta   90.00
_cell.angle_gamma   90.00
#
_symmetry.space_group_name_H-M   'P 1'
#
loop_
_entity.id
_entity.type
_entity.pdbx_description
1 polymer ?
#
loop_
_entity_poly.entity_id
_entity_poly.type
_entity_poly.pdbx_seq_one_letter_code
_entity_poly.pdbx_strand_id
1 'polypeptide(L)'
;MTENVSHFWRGPLERHDAASRPSSVDNLREFWLALRRQVWVGLLCALAGLGLGAFHYATSPAQFDARATLLIDERQADLDQEISSLQPLVRNDTGFQNQLQILRSGHVAADVVRRLGLHDNDDFVSPPRSALGQVKSDLTGWLKSLLPRPATAPAAQATASDGDDEARIMRTAVLLAERTNFNRIGKSYSVEIGYRSHDPALATGIANAYAEAYLADGLRTNLAASDRTAAWMEARIDEIRQAAFDASREAERFRARFGATDQQGLREREQRVDALNDLFQALEERYQEQLLAGSFPVANGRVLTAALIPEDPSRPNALLLLVAGLAFGALVGLGIAVLRELREVGLRTAGDVGTLGVAFMGYLPAIGRRDRLPASRRGDTAPLVLDSADQVVAPPRRSPPVVSRLTLGLPAGGAEFSDSTIVAGGDTAYGKAVRSILWSLSLEPAGDGARVLGVGGLTRGEGATTLAANLAQQAVENGGRTLLIEADLGRPGASTVLRRNHRGKDDGAREVPSPGITQRLASGLSVLPAQGADASVSIRVREIRSAVQNASPDYDLIVVDMPPLTHPDAVSLVSSLDGILLVAGWGRTPRRSIEAFLARNAAFRKRLIGAVLNRTRMRKLSLYGAPPEEIAAFGEG
;
A
#
# COMPACT_ATOMS: atom_id res chain seq x y z
N MET A 1 -25.05 -25.85 67.25
CA MET A 1 -26.15 -26.22 66.33
C MET A 1 -25.51 -26.74 65.06
N THR A 2 -25.43 -28.06 65.01
CA THR A 2 -25.01 -28.90 63.89
C THR A 2 -26.21 -29.07 62.97
N GLU A 3 -26.17 -28.56 61.73
CA GLU A 3 -27.05 -29.06 60.66
C GLU A 3 -26.62 -28.57 59.27
N ASN A 4 -26.42 -29.55 58.38
CA ASN A 4 -26.53 -29.56 56.91
C ASN A 4 -25.81 -28.51 56.05
N VAL A 5 -24.66 -28.91 55.48
CA VAL A 5 -24.01 -28.28 54.30
C VAL A 5 -24.04 -29.20 53.06
N SER A 6 -24.86 -30.27 53.05
CA SER A 6 -24.83 -31.33 52.04
C SER A 6 -25.64 -31.09 50.75
N HIS A 7 -26.06 -29.86 50.42
CA HIS A 7 -27.00 -29.59 49.32
C HIS A 7 -26.52 -28.56 48.27
N PHE A 8 -25.26 -28.61 47.84
CA PHE A 8 -24.68 -27.57 46.95
C PHE A 8 -24.55 -27.93 45.45
N TRP A 9 -24.91 -29.15 45.01
CA TRP A 9 -24.72 -29.58 43.61
C TRP A 9 -25.97 -30.27 43.04
N ARG A 10 -26.86 -29.54 42.36
CA ARG A 10 -27.83 -30.11 41.39
C ARG A 10 -28.22 -29.08 40.34
N GLY A 11 -27.83 -29.32 39.09
CA GLY A 11 -28.33 -28.60 37.91
C GLY A 11 -27.75 -29.19 36.62
N PRO A 12 -28.57 -29.69 35.68
CA PRO A 12 -28.07 -30.24 34.43
C PRO A 12 -27.68 -29.12 33.45
N LEU A 13 -26.49 -29.21 32.87
CA LEU A 13 -26.05 -28.32 31.78
C LEU A 13 -26.77 -28.73 30.48
N GLU A 14 -27.72 -27.91 30.05
CA GLU A 14 -28.29 -27.97 28.71
C GLU A 14 -27.16 -27.82 27.67
N ARG A 15 -27.07 -28.77 26.73
CA ARG A 15 -26.18 -28.64 25.58
C ARG A 15 -26.72 -27.52 24.70
N HIS A 16 -26.04 -26.38 24.67
CA HIS A 16 -26.28 -25.39 23.64
C HIS A 16 -25.96 -25.99 22.27
N ASP A 17 -26.99 -26.03 21.43
CA ASP A 17 -26.95 -26.57 20.09
C ASP A 17 -25.89 -25.88 19.22
N ALA A 18 -25.34 -26.68 18.31
CA ALA A 18 -24.20 -26.36 17.46
C ALA A 18 -24.39 -25.04 16.68
N ALA A 19 -23.35 -24.21 16.72
CA ALA A 19 -23.22 -22.95 16.01
C ALA A 19 -23.71 -23.02 14.55
N SER A 20 -24.69 -22.19 14.23
CA SER A 20 -25.13 -21.87 12.88
C SER A 20 -23.96 -21.37 12.02
N ARG A 21 -23.91 -21.80 10.76
CA ARG A 21 -22.89 -21.35 9.78
C ARG A 21 -22.87 -19.81 9.70
N PRO A 22 -21.69 -19.17 9.68
CA PRO A 22 -21.58 -17.72 9.65
C PRO A 22 -22.29 -17.16 8.42
N SER A 23 -23.16 -16.19 8.63
CA SER A 23 -23.90 -15.52 7.57
C SER A 23 -22.97 -14.53 6.85
N SER A 24 -23.27 -14.17 5.60
CA SER A 24 -22.50 -13.16 4.85
C SER A 24 -22.40 -11.80 5.56
N VAL A 25 -23.34 -11.51 6.46
CA VAL A 25 -23.37 -10.30 7.29
C VAL A 25 -22.29 -10.33 8.38
N ASP A 26 -21.96 -11.51 8.91
CA ASP A 26 -20.92 -11.68 9.94
C ASP A 26 -19.52 -11.42 9.35
N ASN A 27 -19.28 -11.88 8.12
CA ASN A 27 -18.03 -11.63 7.39
C ASN A 27 -17.76 -10.12 7.17
N LEU A 28 -18.81 -9.34 6.92
CA LEU A 28 -18.72 -7.89 6.74
C LEU A 28 -18.41 -7.15 8.05
N ARG A 29 -18.99 -7.60 9.17
CA ARG A 29 -18.69 -7.04 10.50
C ARG A 29 -17.26 -7.36 10.94
N GLU A 30 -16.80 -8.59 10.72
CA GLU A 30 -15.41 -8.99 11.00
C GLU A 30 -14.41 -8.17 10.18
N PHE A 31 -14.70 -7.96 8.89
CA PHE A 31 -13.88 -7.10 8.02
C PHE A 31 -13.82 -5.65 8.54
N TRP A 32 -14.95 -5.09 8.97
CA TRP A 32 -15.01 -3.73 9.52
C TRP A 32 -14.24 -3.58 10.84
N LEU A 33 -14.31 -4.59 11.72
CA LEU A 33 -13.55 -4.62 12.97
C LEU A 33 -12.04 -4.75 12.71
N ALA A 34 -11.64 -5.58 11.75
CA ALA A 34 -10.26 -5.69 11.29
C ALA A 34 -9.74 -4.35 10.73
N LEU A 35 -10.56 -3.69 9.90
CA LEU A 35 -10.22 -2.39 9.33
C LEU A 35 -10.06 -1.33 10.43
N ARG A 36 -10.98 -1.26 11.40
CA ARG A 36 -10.92 -0.35 12.54
C ARG A 36 -9.64 -0.51 13.37
N ARG A 37 -9.13 -1.74 13.49
CA ARG A 37 -7.91 -2.06 14.25
C ARG A 37 -6.63 -1.54 13.59
N GLN A 38 -6.62 -1.38 12.27
CA GLN A 38 -5.46 -0.97 11.49
C GLN A 38 -5.61 0.42 10.84
N VAL A 39 -6.65 1.21 11.20
CA VAL A 39 -6.89 2.57 10.65
C VAL A 39 -5.65 3.46 10.77
N TRP A 40 -4.91 3.36 11.87
CA TRP A 40 -3.67 4.12 12.04
C TRP A 40 -2.57 3.75 11.05
N VAL A 41 -2.47 2.48 10.65
CA VAL A 41 -1.54 2.04 9.62
C VAL A 41 -1.98 2.59 8.26
N GLY A 42 -3.28 2.48 7.95
CA GLY A 42 -3.85 3.04 6.74
C GLY A 42 -3.63 4.56 6.63
N LEU A 43 -3.87 5.29 7.72
CA LEU A 43 -3.72 6.75 7.79
C LEU A 43 -2.25 7.17 7.66
N LEU A 44 -1.33 6.47 8.34
CA LEU A 44 0.10 6.76 8.23
C LEU A 44 0.62 6.52 6.82
N CYS A 45 0.21 5.42 6.16
CA CYS A 45 0.56 5.16 4.77
C CYS A 45 -0.07 6.16 3.79
N ALA A 46 -1.32 6.57 4.00
CA ALA A 46 -1.97 7.60 3.20
C ALA A 46 -1.27 8.96 3.33
N LEU A 47 -0.87 9.34 4.55
CA LEU A 47 -0.14 10.58 4.82
C LEU A 47 1.26 10.55 4.21
N ALA A 48 1.95 9.40 4.28
CA ALA A 48 3.24 9.20 3.60
C ALA A 48 3.09 9.31 2.07
N GLY A 49 2.03 8.73 1.49
CA GLY A 49 1.71 8.83 0.07
C GLY A 49 1.41 10.27 -0.38
N LEU A 50 0.66 11.02 0.42
CA LEU A 50 0.42 12.45 0.18
C LEU A 50 1.73 13.25 0.25
N GLY A 51 2.57 12.99 1.26
CA GLY A 51 3.89 13.59 1.38
C GLY A 51 4.80 13.33 0.18
N LEU A 52 4.81 12.09 -0.33
CA LEU A 52 5.51 11.73 -1.57
C LEU A 52 4.95 12.48 -2.79
N GLY A 53 3.63 12.59 -2.92
CA GLY A 53 2.99 13.36 -3.98
C GLY A 53 3.34 14.85 -3.94
N ALA A 54 3.31 15.45 -2.75
CA ALA A 54 3.70 16.85 -2.52
C ALA A 54 5.20 17.08 -2.78
N PHE A 55 6.06 16.14 -2.35
CA PHE A 55 7.49 16.18 -2.64
C PHE A 55 7.77 16.09 -4.15
N HIS A 56 7.06 15.22 -4.86
CA HIS A 56 7.16 15.12 -6.31
C HIS A 56 6.69 16.42 -6.99
N TYR A 57 5.59 17.01 -6.54
CA TYR A 57 5.12 18.30 -7.04
C TYR A 57 6.19 19.40 -6.86
N ALA A 58 6.77 19.50 -5.66
CA ALA A 58 7.79 20.51 -5.33
C ALA A 58 9.12 20.34 -6.10
N THR A 59 9.43 19.10 -6.54
CA THR A 59 10.68 18.79 -7.26
C THR A 59 10.52 18.71 -8.77
N SER A 60 9.30 18.85 -9.29
CA SER A 60 9.04 18.82 -10.73
C SER A 60 9.08 20.24 -11.31
N PRO A 61 9.86 20.46 -12.39
CA PRO A 61 9.88 21.77 -13.03
C PRO A 61 8.52 22.09 -13.64
N ALA A 62 8.05 23.31 -13.39
CA ALA A 62 6.79 23.83 -13.92
C ALA A 62 6.83 23.86 -15.46
N GLN A 63 5.73 23.51 -16.11
CA GLN A 63 5.58 23.59 -17.57
C GLN A 63 4.38 24.44 -17.94
N PHE A 64 4.59 25.31 -18.91
CA PHE A 64 3.63 26.26 -19.44
C PHE A 64 3.24 25.84 -20.86
N ASP A 65 1.95 25.95 -21.16
CA ASP A 65 1.38 25.61 -22.47
C ASP A 65 0.82 26.89 -23.10
N ALA A 66 1.34 27.27 -24.26
CA ALA A 66 0.92 28.46 -24.99
C ALA A 66 0.33 28.05 -26.33
N ARG A 67 -0.78 28.69 -26.74
CA ARG A 67 -1.55 28.30 -27.92
C ARG A 67 -1.94 29.51 -28.77
N ALA A 68 -1.63 29.44 -30.06
CA ALA A 68 -2.07 30.40 -31.06
C ALA A 68 -3.06 29.74 -32.02
N THR A 69 -4.08 30.47 -32.48
CA THR A 69 -5.05 29.98 -33.47
C THR A 69 -4.86 30.67 -34.80
N LEU A 70 -4.65 29.88 -35.84
CA LEU A 70 -4.48 30.32 -37.22
C LEU A 70 -5.68 29.87 -38.05
N LEU A 71 -6.32 30.78 -38.78
CA LEU A 71 -7.33 30.45 -39.78
C LEU A 71 -6.66 30.33 -41.15
N ILE A 72 -6.87 29.21 -41.83
CA ILE A 72 -6.37 28.94 -43.18
C ILE A 72 -7.48 29.23 -44.20
N ASP A 73 -7.15 29.95 -45.28
CA ASP A 73 -8.08 30.30 -46.37
C ASP A 73 -7.86 29.33 -47.56
N GLU A 74 -8.94 28.82 -48.16
CA GLU A 74 -8.90 27.76 -49.19
C GLU A 74 -9.03 28.29 -50.63
N ARG A 75 -9.13 29.61 -50.85
CA ARG A 75 -9.39 30.19 -52.19
C ARG A 75 -8.45 29.77 -53.33
N GLN A 76 -7.25 29.23 -53.04
CA GLN A 76 -6.36 28.67 -54.06
C GLN A 76 -6.76 27.26 -54.54
N ALA A 77 -7.39 26.44 -53.70
CA ALA A 77 -7.74 25.06 -54.08
C ALA A 77 -8.91 24.99 -55.07
N ASP A 78 -9.76 26.03 -55.11
CA ASP A 78 -10.87 26.14 -56.07
C ASP A 78 -10.36 26.43 -57.50
N LEU A 79 -9.22 27.11 -57.66
CA LEU A 79 -8.66 27.45 -58.98
C LEU A 79 -8.07 26.22 -59.70
N ASP A 80 -7.48 25.28 -58.96
CA ASP A 80 -6.97 24.02 -59.52
C ASP A 80 -8.10 23.04 -59.88
N GLN A 81 -9.27 23.15 -59.24
CA GLN A 81 -10.41 22.26 -59.47
C GLN A 81 -11.23 22.58 -60.72
N GLU A 82 -11.11 23.78 -61.27
CA GLU A 82 -11.78 24.16 -62.52
C GLU A 82 -11.29 23.32 -63.72
N ILE A 83 -10.08 22.75 -63.62
CA ILE A 83 -9.47 21.87 -64.63
C ILE A 83 -9.96 20.41 -64.50
N SER A 84 -10.56 20.00 -63.37
CA SER A 84 -10.90 18.60 -63.07
C SER A 84 -12.34 18.42 -62.56
N SER A 85 -13.34 18.82 -63.36
CA SER A 85 -14.76 18.84 -62.97
C SER A 85 -15.58 17.63 -63.44
N LEU A 86 -15.12 16.39 -63.19
CA LEU A 86 -15.90 15.18 -63.52
C LEU A 86 -16.04 14.13 -62.40
N GLN A 87 -16.01 14.53 -61.12
CA GLN A 87 -16.46 13.64 -60.04
C GLN A 87 -16.97 14.42 -58.81
N PRO A 88 -18.27 14.31 -58.47
CA PRO A 88 -18.81 14.90 -57.26
C PRO A 88 -18.78 13.86 -56.11
N LEU A 89 -18.47 14.32 -54.90
CA LEU A 89 -18.49 13.60 -53.60
C LEU A 89 -17.19 12.91 -53.12
N VAL A 90 -16.13 13.68 -52.87
CA VAL A 90 -15.44 13.66 -51.56
C VAL A 90 -15.11 15.11 -51.22
N ARG A 91 -15.72 15.67 -50.17
CA ARG A 91 -15.43 17.03 -49.70
C ARG A 91 -13.95 17.07 -49.23
N ASN A 92 -13.14 17.95 -49.83
CA ASN A 92 -11.68 18.04 -49.73
C ASN A 92 -11.13 18.16 -48.28
N ASP A 93 -10.90 17.04 -47.58
CA ASP A 93 -10.04 17.04 -46.38
C ASP A 93 -8.54 17.09 -46.76
N THR A 94 -8.22 16.70 -48.01
CA THR A 94 -6.86 16.66 -48.55
C THR A 94 -6.17 18.03 -48.56
N GLY A 95 -6.90 19.10 -48.90
CA GLY A 95 -6.35 20.46 -48.94
C GLY A 95 -5.88 20.92 -47.56
N PHE A 96 -6.71 20.71 -46.53
CA PHE A 96 -6.35 21.04 -45.15
C PHE A 96 -5.21 20.17 -44.61
N GLN A 97 -5.21 18.86 -44.92
CA GLN A 97 -4.12 17.96 -44.50
C GLN A 97 -2.78 18.37 -45.12
N ASN A 98 -2.77 18.80 -46.39
CA ASN A 98 -1.57 19.33 -47.03
C ASN A 98 -1.07 20.61 -46.34
N GLN A 99 -1.96 21.52 -45.97
CA GLN A 99 -1.59 22.73 -45.22
C GLN A 99 -1.02 22.40 -43.83
N LEU A 100 -1.57 21.39 -43.15
CA LEU A 100 -1.03 20.91 -41.88
C LEU A 100 0.37 20.29 -42.04
N GLN A 101 0.65 19.66 -43.18
CA GLN A 101 1.97 19.13 -43.50
C GLN A 101 2.99 20.24 -43.78
N ILE A 102 2.57 21.34 -44.43
CA ILE A 102 3.40 22.55 -44.61
C ILE A 102 3.74 23.17 -43.26
N LEU A 103 2.77 23.29 -42.35
CA LEU A 103 3.00 23.76 -40.98
C LEU A 103 4.00 22.90 -40.19
N ARG A 104 4.01 21.58 -40.43
CA ARG A 104 4.96 20.62 -39.83
C ARG A 104 6.29 20.53 -40.59
N SER A 105 6.44 21.24 -41.69
CA SER A 105 7.64 21.13 -42.52
C SER A 105 8.87 21.69 -41.78
N GLY A 106 10.03 21.07 -42.04
CA GLY A 106 11.29 21.51 -41.44
C GLY A 106 11.67 22.94 -41.84
N HIS A 107 11.19 23.45 -42.98
CA HIS A 107 11.51 24.80 -43.45
C HIS A 107 10.84 25.88 -42.59
N VAL A 108 9.53 25.74 -42.31
CA VAL A 108 8.81 26.66 -41.41
C VAL A 108 9.42 26.60 -40.00
N ALA A 109 9.75 25.41 -39.51
CA ALA A 109 10.42 25.25 -38.23
C ALA A 109 11.82 25.90 -38.20
N ALA A 110 12.60 25.79 -39.29
CA ALA A 110 13.92 26.43 -39.39
C ALA A 110 13.83 27.95 -39.41
N ASP A 111 12.81 28.51 -40.07
CA ASP A 111 12.53 29.94 -40.04
C ASP A 111 12.21 30.43 -38.62
N VAL A 112 11.43 29.66 -37.85
CA VAL A 112 11.16 29.96 -36.43
C VAL A 112 12.44 29.88 -35.58
N VAL A 113 13.26 28.84 -35.78
CA VAL A 113 14.55 28.69 -35.08
C VAL A 113 15.49 29.85 -35.37
N ARG A 114 15.55 30.33 -36.62
CA ARG A 114 16.35 31.48 -37.01
C ARG A 114 15.83 32.78 -36.40
N ARG A 115 14.51 33.01 -36.42
CA ARG A 115 13.90 34.23 -35.85
C ARG A 115 14.06 34.34 -34.34
N LEU A 116 13.95 33.23 -33.63
CA LEU A 116 14.00 33.19 -32.16
C LEU A 116 15.38 32.82 -31.60
N GLY A 117 16.37 32.54 -32.44
CA GLY A 117 17.71 32.14 -31.99
C GLY A 117 17.73 30.85 -31.17
N LEU A 118 16.82 29.91 -31.44
CA LEU A 118 16.62 28.72 -30.60
C LEU A 118 17.81 27.75 -30.60
N HIS A 119 18.70 27.86 -31.58
CA HIS A 119 19.89 27.03 -31.71
C HIS A 119 20.98 27.37 -30.68
N ASP A 120 20.93 28.57 -30.09
CA ASP A 120 21.85 29.04 -29.06
C ASP A 120 21.19 29.14 -27.67
N ASN A 121 19.89 28.82 -27.57
CA ASN A 121 19.16 28.92 -26.32
C ASN A 121 19.26 27.61 -25.50
N ASP A 122 20.02 27.67 -24.41
CA ASP A 122 20.25 26.55 -23.50
C ASP A 122 18.97 25.95 -22.90
N ASP A 123 17.94 26.77 -22.65
CA ASP A 123 16.64 26.31 -22.11
C ASP A 123 15.87 25.41 -23.09
N PHE A 124 16.10 25.59 -24.40
CA PHE A 124 15.47 24.82 -25.47
C PHE A 124 16.30 23.57 -25.84
N VAL A 125 17.62 23.74 -25.98
CA VAL A 125 18.56 22.69 -26.40
C VAL A 125 18.80 21.68 -25.27
N SER A 126 18.85 22.14 -24.02
CA SER A 126 19.11 21.33 -22.82
C SER A 126 18.06 21.57 -21.73
N PRO A 127 16.81 21.08 -21.91
CA PRO A 127 15.75 21.34 -20.94
C PRO A 127 16.11 20.80 -19.53
N PRO A 128 15.77 21.55 -18.46
CA PRO A 128 16.11 21.19 -17.09
C PRO A 128 15.57 19.80 -16.74
N ARG A 129 16.48 18.87 -16.40
CA ARG A 129 16.13 17.49 -16.02
C ARG A 129 15.71 17.46 -14.55
N SER A 130 14.59 16.81 -14.24
CA SER A 130 14.17 16.55 -12.85
C SER A 130 15.24 15.78 -12.08
N ALA A 131 15.46 16.13 -10.80
CA ALA A 131 16.43 15.51 -9.91
C ALA A 131 16.27 13.97 -9.78
N LEU A 132 15.04 13.45 -9.94
CA LEU A 132 14.79 12.00 -9.95
C LEU A 132 15.31 11.31 -11.23
N GLY A 133 15.40 12.05 -12.34
CA GLY A 133 15.99 11.60 -13.59
C GLY A 133 17.50 11.40 -13.49
N GLN A 134 18.18 12.22 -12.68
CA GLN A 134 19.59 12.07 -12.34
C GLN A 134 19.82 10.84 -11.44
N VAL A 135 18.99 10.64 -10.40
CA VAL A 135 19.12 9.46 -9.52
C VAL A 135 18.88 8.13 -10.26
N LYS A 136 17.91 8.09 -11.19
CA LYS A 136 17.67 6.89 -12.03
C LYS A 136 18.79 6.67 -13.05
N SER A 137 19.37 7.74 -13.61
CA SER A 137 20.54 7.65 -14.50
C SER A 137 21.82 7.27 -13.77
N ASP A 138 21.97 7.67 -12.51
CA ASP A 138 23.14 7.33 -11.68
C ASP A 138 23.06 5.87 -11.22
N LEU A 139 21.85 5.38 -10.87
CA LEU A 139 21.64 3.97 -10.54
C LEU A 139 21.84 3.06 -11.76
N THR A 140 21.33 3.44 -12.93
CA THR A 140 21.53 2.69 -14.19
C THR A 140 22.91 2.89 -14.79
N GLY A 141 23.57 4.03 -14.51
CA GLY A 141 24.95 4.34 -14.88
C GLY A 141 25.95 3.54 -14.04
N TRP A 142 25.70 3.43 -12.73
CA TRP A 142 26.39 2.50 -11.84
C TRP A 142 26.20 1.05 -12.30
N LEU A 143 24.97 0.65 -12.66
CA LEU A 143 24.69 -0.70 -13.18
C LEU A 143 25.38 -0.97 -14.52
N LYS A 144 25.47 0.04 -15.41
CA LYS A 144 26.21 -0.05 -16.68
C LYS A 144 27.72 0.09 -16.52
N SER A 145 28.21 0.61 -15.39
CA SER A 145 29.64 0.70 -15.09
C SER A 145 30.25 -0.66 -14.70
N LEU A 146 29.41 -1.66 -14.45
CA LEU A 146 29.80 -3.07 -14.29
C LEU A 146 30.03 -3.78 -15.65
N LEU A 147 29.73 -3.12 -16.78
CA LEU A 147 30.05 -3.60 -18.12
C LEU A 147 31.26 -2.82 -18.66
N PRO A 148 32.29 -3.48 -19.24
CA PRO A 148 33.46 -2.79 -19.76
C PRO A 148 33.06 -1.89 -20.94
N ARG A 149 33.28 -0.58 -20.81
CA ARG A 149 33.14 0.35 -21.94
C ARG A 149 34.44 0.39 -22.76
N PRO A 150 34.39 0.29 -24.09
CA PRO A 150 35.52 0.64 -24.94
C PRO A 150 35.81 2.14 -24.85
N ALA A 151 37.10 2.48 -24.91
CA ALA A 151 37.62 3.83 -24.79
C ALA A 151 37.02 4.77 -25.85
N THR A 152 36.49 5.89 -25.40
CA THR A 152 36.06 7.01 -26.24
C THR A 152 37.27 7.68 -26.90
N ALA A 153 37.17 7.86 -28.22
CA ALA A 153 38.07 8.70 -29.01
C ALA A 153 38.02 10.17 -28.54
N PRO A 154 39.13 10.92 -28.65
CA PRO A 154 39.18 12.32 -28.22
C PRO A 154 38.24 13.18 -29.08
N ALA A 155 37.48 14.04 -28.39
CA ALA A 155 36.59 15.02 -28.98
C ALA A 155 37.40 16.01 -29.82
N ALA A 156 37.15 16.01 -31.13
CA ALA A 156 37.62 17.05 -32.02
C ALA A 156 36.87 18.35 -31.71
N GLN A 157 37.62 19.36 -31.28
CA GLN A 157 37.14 20.74 -31.20
C GLN A 157 36.97 21.24 -32.64
N ALA A 158 35.72 21.29 -33.12
CA ALA A 158 35.40 21.86 -34.42
C ALA A 158 35.38 23.39 -34.30
N THR A 159 36.27 24.05 -35.02
CA THR A 159 36.20 25.48 -35.33
C THR A 159 34.92 25.73 -36.12
N ALA A 160 34.00 26.53 -35.57
CA ALA A 160 32.72 26.86 -36.19
C ALA A 160 32.94 27.47 -37.58
N SER A 161 32.57 26.71 -38.60
CA SER A 161 32.38 27.22 -39.96
C SER A 161 30.89 27.49 -40.16
N ASP A 162 30.51 28.46 -41.02
CA ASP A 162 29.11 28.81 -41.29
C ASP A 162 28.21 27.60 -41.66
N GLY A 163 28.80 26.51 -42.18
CA GLY A 163 28.10 25.24 -42.45
C GLY A 163 27.66 24.47 -41.19
N ASP A 164 28.34 24.67 -40.07
CA ASP A 164 28.02 24.05 -38.78
C ASP A 164 26.82 24.72 -38.09
N ASP A 165 26.60 26.02 -38.34
CA ASP A 165 25.44 26.77 -37.82
C ASP A 165 24.15 26.35 -38.52
N GLU A 166 24.15 26.26 -39.86
CA GLU A 166 22.97 25.82 -40.61
C GLU A 166 22.60 24.36 -40.27
N ALA A 167 23.60 23.50 -40.06
CA ALA A 167 23.37 22.13 -39.59
C ALA A 167 22.77 22.09 -38.17
N ARG A 168 23.18 22.99 -37.26
CA ARG A 168 22.58 23.14 -35.92
C ARG A 168 21.15 23.65 -36.01
N ILE A 169 20.89 24.66 -36.83
CA ILE A 169 19.55 25.20 -37.07
C ILE A 169 18.61 24.10 -37.57
N MET A 170 19.03 23.32 -38.57
CA MET A 170 18.20 22.24 -39.12
C MET A 170 17.93 21.12 -38.10
N ARG A 171 18.91 20.75 -37.26
CA ARG A 171 18.69 19.78 -36.17
C ARG A 171 17.70 20.31 -35.13
N THR A 172 17.86 21.56 -34.72
CA THR A 172 16.98 22.24 -33.77
C THR A 172 15.57 22.40 -34.35
N ALA A 173 15.44 22.65 -35.66
CA ALA A 173 14.18 22.76 -36.38
C ALA A 173 13.40 21.44 -36.37
N VAL A 174 14.06 20.30 -36.57
CA VAL A 174 13.42 18.97 -36.46
C VAL A 174 12.90 18.74 -35.04
N LEU A 175 13.73 19.02 -34.03
CA LEU A 175 13.32 18.89 -32.62
C LEU A 175 12.14 19.82 -32.27
N LEU A 176 12.14 21.03 -32.82
CA LEU A 176 11.06 22.00 -32.64
C LEU A 176 9.76 21.49 -33.27
N ALA A 177 9.82 20.99 -34.51
CA ALA A 177 8.67 20.47 -35.23
C ALA A 177 8.04 19.27 -34.50
N GLU A 178 8.86 18.37 -33.93
CA GLU A 178 8.38 17.22 -33.15
C GLU A 178 7.73 17.61 -31.80
N ARG A 179 8.22 18.68 -31.16
CA ARG A 179 7.70 19.14 -29.85
C ARG A 179 6.49 20.06 -29.97
N THR A 180 6.26 20.65 -31.15
CA THR A 180 5.13 21.54 -31.41
C THR A 180 3.90 20.72 -31.78
N ASN A 181 2.77 21.02 -31.15
CA ASN A 181 1.51 20.36 -31.42
C ASN A 181 0.70 21.20 -32.42
N PHE A 182 0.24 20.56 -33.50
CA PHE A 182 -0.65 21.18 -34.48
C PHE A 182 -1.94 20.37 -34.54
N ASN A 183 -3.05 20.99 -34.15
CA ASN A 183 -4.35 20.34 -34.10
C ASN A 183 -5.44 21.17 -34.80
N ARG A 184 -6.35 20.51 -35.51
CA ARG A 184 -7.51 21.16 -36.12
C ARG A 184 -8.59 21.38 -35.08
N ILE A 185 -9.24 22.54 -35.11
CA ILE A 185 -10.39 22.83 -34.23
C ILE A 185 -11.68 22.31 -34.90
N GLY A 186 -12.14 21.14 -34.48
CA GLY A 186 -13.38 20.52 -34.99
C GLY A 186 -13.31 20.22 -36.50
N LYS A 187 -14.31 20.69 -37.26
CA LYS A 187 -14.33 20.60 -38.73
C LYS A 187 -13.99 21.93 -39.42
N SER A 188 -13.47 22.91 -38.67
CA SER A 188 -13.12 24.23 -39.22
C SER A 188 -11.74 24.23 -39.87
N TYR A 189 -11.42 25.26 -40.66
CA TYR A 189 -10.06 25.50 -41.20
C TYR A 189 -9.15 26.24 -40.20
N SER A 190 -9.49 26.17 -38.90
CA SER A 190 -8.67 26.75 -37.84
C SER A 190 -7.73 25.70 -37.26
N VAL A 191 -6.43 26.04 -37.25
CA VAL A 191 -5.36 25.24 -36.64
C VAL A 191 -4.95 25.89 -35.33
N GLU A 192 -4.95 25.09 -34.27
CA GLU A 192 -4.33 25.41 -32.99
C GLU A 192 -2.86 24.97 -33.02
N ILE A 193 -1.97 25.92 -32.79
CA ILE A 193 -0.52 25.75 -32.70
C ILE A 193 -0.16 25.85 -31.22
N GLY A 194 0.20 24.72 -30.61
CA GLY A 194 0.54 24.63 -29.19
C GLY A 194 2.00 24.28 -28.96
N TYR A 195 2.67 25.01 -28.06
CA TYR A 195 4.02 24.67 -27.64
C TYR A 195 4.16 24.65 -26.12
N ARG A 196 4.95 23.71 -25.61
CA ARG A 196 5.18 23.50 -24.18
C ARG A 196 6.61 23.79 -23.80
N SER A 197 6.81 24.67 -22.82
CA SER A 197 8.13 25.07 -22.32
C SER A 197 8.14 25.23 -20.79
N HIS A 198 9.34 25.30 -20.22
CA HIS A 198 9.56 25.72 -18.84
C HIS A 198 9.52 27.25 -18.67
N ASP A 199 9.80 27.97 -19.75
CA ASP A 199 9.66 29.42 -19.81
C ASP A 199 8.34 29.81 -20.52
N PRO A 200 7.42 30.52 -19.84
CA PRO A 200 6.16 30.95 -20.44
C PRO A 200 6.35 31.95 -21.59
N ALA A 201 7.40 32.77 -21.57
CA ALA A 201 7.67 33.73 -22.65
C ALA A 201 8.13 33.01 -23.91
N LEU A 202 9.07 32.07 -23.80
CA LEU A 202 9.53 31.25 -24.92
C LEU A 202 8.40 30.40 -25.51
N ALA A 203 7.51 29.83 -24.68
CA ALA A 203 6.37 29.07 -25.20
C ALA A 203 5.45 29.92 -26.09
N THR A 204 5.15 31.13 -25.60
CA THR A 204 4.31 32.11 -26.31
C THR A 204 4.98 32.58 -27.58
N GLY A 205 6.28 32.90 -27.51
CA GLY A 205 7.10 33.32 -28.64
C GLY A 205 7.11 32.29 -29.75
N ILE A 206 7.30 31.01 -29.42
CA ILE A 206 7.31 29.91 -30.42
C ILE A 206 5.95 29.75 -31.09
N ALA A 207 4.85 29.73 -30.33
CA ALA A 207 3.51 29.56 -30.90
C ALA A 207 3.14 30.69 -31.87
N ASN A 208 3.44 31.95 -31.49
CA ASN A 208 3.21 33.11 -32.34
C ASN A 208 4.14 33.13 -33.55
N ALA A 209 5.43 32.84 -33.36
CA ALA A 209 6.42 32.81 -34.44
C ALA A 209 6.07 31.77 -35.50
N TYR A 210 5.51 30.61 -35.13
CA TYR A 210 5.02 29.61 -36.09
C TYR A 210 3.88 30.13 -36.96
N ALA A 211 2.89 30.78 -36.36
CA ALA A 211 1.77 31.35 -37.10
C ALA A 211 2.25 32.41 -38.10
N GLU A 212 3.17 33.28 -37.69
CA GLU A 212 3.76 34.31 -38.54
C GLU A 212 4.68 33.73 -39.62
N ALA A 213 5.48 32.70 -39.30
CA ALA A 213 6.37 32.05 -40.26
C ALA A 213 5.58 31.39 -41.38
N TYR A 214 4.48 30.71 -41.06
CA TYR A 214 3.61 30.10 -42.06
C TYR A 214 2.96 31.14 -42.99
N LEU A 215 2.44 32.25 -42.44
CA LEU A 215 1.85 33.30 -43.25
C LEU A 215 2.89 33.97 -44.16
N ALA A 216 4.10 34.19 -43.65
CA ALA A 216 5.21 34.73 -44.41
C ALA A 216 5.67 33.77 -45.53
N ASP A 217 5.72 32.46 -45.25
CA ASP A 217 6.09 31.43 -46.22
C ASP A 217 5.05 31.31 -47.35
N GLY A 218 3.76 31.30 -47.01
CA GLY A 218 2.67 31.30 -47.98
C GLY A 218 2.71 32.53 -48.89
N LEU A 219 2.91 33.71 -48.31
CA LEU A 219 3.08 34.95 -49.04
C LEU A 219 4.30 34.90 -49.99
N ARG A 220 5.46 34.48 -49.49
CA ARG A 220 6.70 34.37 -50.28
C ARG A 220 6.54 33.38 -51.43
N THR A 221 5.89 32.25 -51.17
CA THR A 221 5.63 31.22 -52.19
C THR A 221 4.68 31.74 -53.26
N ASN A 222 3.65 32.50 -52.89
CA ASN A 222 2.71 33.12 -53.82
C ASN A 222 3.37 34.17 -54.71
N LEU A 223 4.18 35.07 -54.11
CA LEU A 223 4.95 36.06 -54.87
C LEU A 223 5.93 35.38 -55.84
N ALA A 224 6.70 34.38 -55.35
CA ALA A 224 7.63 33.64 -56.20
C ALA A 224 6.94 32.80 -57.29
N ALA A 225 5.70 32.34 -57.07
CA ALA A 225 4.90 31.71 -58.11
C ALA A 225 4.46 32.73 -59.16
N SER A 226 3.96 33.89 -58.73
CA SER A 226 3.55 35.00 -59.59
C SER A 226 4.69 35.51 -60.46
N ASP A 227 5.87 35.72 -59.88
CA ASP A 227 7.07 36.16 -60.59
C ASP A 227 7.52 35.14 -61.66
N ARG A 228 7.48 33.84 -61.32
CA ARG A 228 7.81 32.76 -62.28
C ARG A 228 6.80 32.68 -63.42
N THR A 229 5.51 32.87 -63.13
CA THR A 229 4.46 32.91 -64.15
C THR A 229 4.64 34.11 -65.07
N ALA A 230 4.93 35.29 -64.51
CA ALA A 230 5.21 36.51 -65.28
C ALA A 230 6.42 36.30 -66.20
N ALA A 231 7.53 35.76 -65.68
CA ALA A 231 8.74 35.48 -66.46
C ALA A 231 8.48 34.45 -67.59
N TRP A 232 7.66 33.42 -67.33
CA TRP A 232 7.26 32.46 -68.37
C TRP A 232 6.38 33.10 -69.45
N MET A 233 5.42 33.95 -69.06
CA MET A 233 4.57 34.68 -70.01
C MET A 233 5.39 35.63 -70.88
N GLU A 234 6.33 36.38 -70.29
CA GLU A 234 7.24 37.26 -71.02
C GLU A 234 8.02 36.50 -72.09
N ALA A 235 8.66 35.38 -71.72
CA ALA A 235 9.38 34.53 -72.67
C ALA A 235 8.47 33.98 -73.79
N ARG A 236 7.22 33.64 -73.47
CA ARG A 236 6.25 33.12 -74.44
C ARG A 236 5.75 34.21 -75.39
N ILE A 237 5.55 35.43 -74.89
CA ILE A 237 5.19 36.61 -75.69
C ILE A 237 6.30 36.89 -76.70
N ASP A 238 7.57 36.86 -76.28
CA ASP A 238 8.71 37.06 -77.17
C ASP A 238 8.82 35.98 -78.25
N GLU A 239 8.58 34.71 -77.90
CA GLU A 239 8.55 33.60 -78.87
C GLU A 239 7.47 33.80 -79.93
N ILE A 240 6.25 34.15 -79.52
CA ILE A 240 5.13 34.36 -80.44
C ILE A 240 5.35 35.60 -81.30
N ARG A 241 5.91 36.67 -80.72
CA ARG A 241 6.30 37.87 -81.45
C ARG A 241 7.30 37.55 -82.56
N GLN A 242 8.31 36.72 -82.27
CA GLN A 242 9.27 36.27 -83.29
C GLN A 242 8.60 35.39 -84.35
N ALA A 243 7.74 34.45 -83.94
CA ALA A 243 7.01 33.58 -84.85
C ALA A 243 6.07 34.38 -85.80
N ALA A 244 5.40 35.42 -85.28
CA ALA A 244 4.55 36.31 -86.07
C ALA A 244 5.37 37.11 -87.09
N PHE A 245 6.54 37.60 -86.70
CA PHE A 245 7.47 38.29 -87.60
C PHE A 245 7.97 37.37 -88.71
N ASP A 246 8.40 36.15 -88.38
CA ASP A 246 8.87 35.18 -89.37
C ASP A 246 7.75 34.71 -90.31
N ALA A 247 6.54 34.48 -89.78
CA ALA A 247 5.37 34.15 -90.59
C ALA A 247 5.00 35.29 -91.55
N SER A 248 5.08 36.54 -91.10
CA SER A 248 4.84 37.73 -91.94
C SER A 248 5.85 37.81 -93.09
N ARG A 249 7.14 37.61 -92.78
CA ARG A 249 8.19 37.56 -93.81
C ARG A 249 8.01 36.41 -94.78
N GLU A 250 7.55 35.25 -94.32
CA GLU A 250 7.26 34.11 -95.20
C GLU A 250 6.09 34.44 -96.14
N ALA A 251 5.00 35.01 -95.63
CA ALA A 251 3.86 35.45 -96.41
C ALA A 251 4.26 36.49 -97.48
N GLU A 252 5.06 37.48 -97.11
CA GLU A 252 5.60 38.49 -98.05
C GLU A 252 6.47 37.86 -99.14
N ARG A 253 7.39 36.97 -98.76
CA ARG A 253 8.26 36.26 -99.72
C ARG A 253 7.48 35.31 -100.62
N PHE A 254 6.41 34.72 -100.13
CA PHE A 254 5.52 33.86 -100.91
C PHE A 254 4.74 34.69 -101.93
N ARG A 255 4.16 35.81 -101.49
CA ARG A 255 3.48 36.80 -102.35
C ARG A 255 4.41 37.32 -103.46
N ALA A 256 5.66 37.64 -103.12
CA ALA A 256 6.64 38.13 -104.09
C ALA A 256 7.04 37.08 -105.14
N ARG A 257 7.06 35.79 -104.78
CA ARG A 257 7.48 34.69 -105.67
C ARG A 257 6.34 34.14 -106.54
N PHE A 258 5.15 33.99 -105.99
CA PHE A 258 4.02 33.31 -106.65
C PHE A 258 2.93 34.25 -107.15
N GLY A 259 2.93 35.52 -106.74
CA GLY A 259 2.04 36.56 -107.28
C GLY A 259 0.56 36.15 -107.27
N ALA A 260 -0.14 36.35 -108.39
CA ALA A 260 -1.57 36.03 -108.55
C ALA A 260 -1.87 34.54 -108.83
N THR A 261 -0.84 33.68 -108.96
CA THR A 261 -0.97 32.31 -109.45
C THR A 261 -1.46 31.33 -108.37
N ASP A 262 -1.13 31.56 -107.10
CA ASP A 262 -1.57 30.73 -105.97
C ASP A 262 -2.16 31.62 -104.85
N GLN A 263 -3.45 31.95 -105.00
CA GLN A 263 -4.18 32.74 -103.99
C GLN A 263 -4.52 31.93 -102.73
N GLN A 264 -4.63 30.61 -102.84
CA GLN A 264 -4.99 29.77 -101.70
C GLN A 264 -3.81 29.66 -100.73
N GLY A 265 -2.60 29.39 -101.25
CA GLY A 265 -1.39 29.31 -100.43
C GLY A 265 -0.98 30.64 -99.79
N LEU A 266 -1.41 31.79 -100.35
CA LEU A 266 -1.22 33.11 -99.74
C LEU A 266 -2.21 33.33 -98.58
N ARG A 267 -3.50 33.02 -98.77
CA ARG A 267 -4.54 33.16 -97.73
C ARG A 267 -4.23 32.32 -96.50
N GLU A 268 -3.77 31.09 -96.68
CA GLU A 268 -3.37 30.22 -95.57
C GLU A 268 -2.25 30.83 -94.72
N ARG A 269 -1.30 31.54 -95.35
CA ARG A 269 -0.19 32.22 -94.64
C ARG A 269 -0.63 33.53 -93.99
N GLU A 270 -1.48 34.31 -94.66
CA GLU A 270 -2.07 35.54 -94.09
C GLU A 270 -2.93 35.21 -92.86
N GLN A 271 -3.78 34.17 -92.94
CA GLN A 271 -4.55 33.69 -91.78
C GLN A 271 -3.66 33.25 -90.62
N ARG A 272 -2.50 32.65 -90.91
CA ARG A 272 -1.53 32.27 -89.87
C ARG A 272 -0.91 33.50 -89.20
N VAL A 273 -0.63 34.56 -89.95
CA VAL A 273 -0.12 35.83 -89.38
C VAL A 273 -1.18 36.46 -88.49
N ASP A 274 -2.42 36.55 -88.96
CA ASP A 274 -3.53 37.11 -88.19
C ASP A 274 -3.76 36.32 -86.90
N ALA A 275 -3.78 34.99 -86.98
CA ALA A 275 -3.93 34.12 -85.80
C ALA A 275 -2.80 34.28 -84.78
N LEU A 276 -1.55 34.51 -85.22
CA LEU A 276 -0.42 34.75 -84.31
C LEU A 276 -0.48 36.13 -83.65
N ASN A 277 -0.94 37.15 -84.39
CA ASN A 277 -1.13 38.50 -83.85
C ASN A 277 -2.27 38.55 -82.82
N ASP A 278 -3.38 37.87 -83.10
CA ASP A 278 -4.51 37.78 -82.18
C ASP A 278 -4.10 37.07 -80.87
N LEU A 279 -3.34 35.98 -80.99
CA LEU A 279 -2.80 35.26 -79.83
C LEU A 279 -1.81 36.13 -79.03
N PHE A 280 -0.97 36.90 -79.71
CA PHE A 280 -0.05 37.84 -79.07
C PHE A 280 -0.82 38.88 -78.24
N GLN A 281 -1.83 39.52 -78.83
CA GLN A 281 -2.65 40.52 -78.12
C GLN A 281 -3.37 39.92 -76.91
N ALA A 282 -3.97 38.73 -77.07
CA ALA A 282 -4.64 38.04 -75.98
C ALA A 282 -3.68 37.67 -74.83
N LEU A 283 -2.46 37.26 -75.15
CA LEU A 283 -1.44 36.96 -74.13
C LEU A 283 -0.90 38.23 -73.45
N GLU A 284 -0.75 39.32 -74.18
CA GLU A 284 -0.31 40.61 -73.62
C GLU A 284 -1.35 41.17 -72.64
N GLU A 285 -2.65 41.12 -72.99
CA GLU A 285 -3.74 41.46 -72.09
C GLU A 285 -3.71 40.59 -70.83
N ARG A 286 -3.55 39.27 -70.99
CA ARG A 286 -3.46 38.33 -69.87
C ARG A 286 -2.24 38.58 -68.98
N TYR A 287 -1.11 38.97 -69.57
CA TYR A 287 0.10 39.34 -68.84
C TYR A 287 -0.11 40.61 -68.00
N GLN A 288 -0.78 41.63 -68.57
CA GLN A 288 -1.13 42.85 -67.81
C GLN A 288 -2.08 42.55 -66.65
N GLU A 289 -3.08 41.69 -66.87
CA GLU A 289 -3.96 41.19 -65.80
C GLU A 289 -3.15 40.51 -64.68
N GLN A 290 -2.19 39.66 -65.04
CA GLN A 290 -1.33 38.94 -64.09
C GLN A 290 -0.45 39.89 -63.27
N LEU A 291 0.11 40.94 -63.88
CA LEU A 291 0.90 41.94 -63.17
C LEU A 291 0.06 42.74 -62.16
N LEU A 292 -1.16 43.11 -62.54
CA LEU A 292 -2.09 43.80 -61.64
C LEU A 292 -2.54 42.89 -60.49
N ALA A 293 -2.87 41.62 -60.77
CA ALA A 293 -3.24 40.65 -59.76
C ALA A 293 -2.10 40.34 -58.77
N GLY A 294 -0.87 40.23 -59.26
CA GLY A 294 0.33 40.00 -58.43
C GLY A 294 0.65 41.14 -57.46
N SER A 295 0.16 42.36 -57.72
CA SER A 295 0.37 43.53 -56.84
C SER A 295 -0.42 43.48 -55.53
N PHE A 296 -1.43 42.60 -55.41
CA PHE A 296 -2.22 42.40 -54.19
C PHE A 296 -1.90 41.04 -53.55
N PRO A 297 -0.79 40.92 -52.80
CA PRO A 297 -0.47 39.69 -52.11
C PRO A 297 -1.55 39.30 -51.10
N VAL A 298 -2.13 38.12 -51.29
CA VAL A 298 -3.06 37.52 -50.32
C VAL A 298 -2.31 36.42 -49.57
N ALA A 299 -2.25 36.53 -48.24
CA ALA A 299 -1.71 35.47 -47.39
C ALA A 299 -2.69 34.30 -47.33
N ASN A 300 -2.18 33.07 -47.20
CA ASN A 300 -2.98 31.83 -47.15
C ASN A 300 -3.79 31.64 -45.85
N GLY A 301 -3.99 32.71 -45.10
CA GLY A 301 -4.67 32.70 -43.81
C GLY A 301 -4.49 33.99 -43.02
N ARG A 302 -4.98 33.96 -41.78
CA ARG A 302 -4.81 35.03 -40.80
C ARG A 302 -4.75 34.47 -39.38
N VAL A 303 -3.99 35.14 -38.52
CA VAL A 303 -3.98 34.81 -37.09
C VAL A 303 -5.33 35.21 -36.49
N LEU A 304 -6.05 34.25 -35.93
CA LEU A 304 -7.34 34.48 -35.26
C LEU A 304 -7.12 34.92 -33.81
N THR A 305 -6.23 34.22 -33.11
CA THR A 305 -5.80 34.57 -31.76
C THR A 305 -4.30 34.35 -31.61
N ALA A 306 -3.59 35.36 -31.13
CA ALA A 306 -2.20 35.22 -30.72
C ALA A 306 -2.14 34.49 -29.37
N ALA A 307 -1.08 33.71 -29.16
CA ALA A 307 -0.77 33.13 -27.87
C ALA A 307 -0.50 34.24 -26.85
N LEU A 308 -1.10 34.09 -25.67
CA LEU A 308 -0.87 34.91 -24.48
C LEU A 308 0.15 34.21 -23.56
N ILE A 309 0.87 34.99 -22.77
CA ILE A 309 1.79 34.47 -21.75
C ILE A 309 0.95 33.81 -20.64
N PRO A 310 1.04 32.49 -20.44
CA PRO A 310 0.29 31.81 -19.39
C PRO A 310 0.82 32.19 -18.00
N GLU A 311 -0.08 32.62 -17.12
CA GLU A 311 0.26 33.00 -15.74
C GLU A 311 0.46 31.76 -14.84
N ASP A 312 -0.35 30.73 -15.07
CA ASP A 312 -0.34 29.50 -14.28
C ASP A 312 0.37 28.33 -14.99
N PRO A 313 1.12 27.49 -14.24
CA PRO A 313 1.75 26.32 -14.81
C PRO A 313 0.69 25.24 -15.15
N SER A 314 0.64 24.86 -16.41
CA SER A 314 -0.26 23.80 -16.90
C SER A 314 0.11 22.41 -16.37
N ARG A 315 1.38 22.19 -15.97
CA ARG A 315 1.82 20.92 -15.36
C ARG A 315 2.92 21.15 -14.31
N PRO A 316 3.01 20.24 -13.32
CA PRO A 316 2.10 19.11 -13.06
C PRO A 316 0.83 19.52 -12.31
N ASN A 317 -0.28 18.83 -12.57
CA ASN A 317 -1.55 19.07 -11.87
C ASN A 317 -1.43 18.69 -10.39
N ALA A 318 -1.34 19.68 -9.50
CA ALA A 318 -1.18 19.48 -8.06
C ALA A 318 -2.25 18.54 -7.50
N LEU A 319 -3.52 18.79 -7.85
CA LEU A 319 -4.65 17.96 -7.40
C LEU A 319 -4.48 16.49 -7.83
N LEU A 320 -4.11 16.25 -9.09
CA LEU A 320 -3.97 14.89 -9.62
C LEU A 320 -2.84 14.15 -8.90
N LEU A 321 -1.69 14.79 -8.70
CA LEU A 321 -0.54 14.18 -8.00
C LEU A 321 -0.86 13.89 -6.54
N LEU A 322 -1.54 14.80 -5.83
CA LEU A 322 -1.92 14.60 -4.44
C LEU A 322 -2.95 13.48 -4.28
N VAL A 323 -3.97 13.44 -5.14
CA VAL A 323 -4.98 12.37 -5.14
C VAL A 323 -4.35 11.02 -5.49
N ALA A 324 -3.47 10.97 -6.50
CA ALA A 324 -2.75 9.76 -6.86
C ALA A 324 -1.84 9.27 -5.72
N GLY A 325 -1.11 10.18 -5.07
CA GLY A 325 -0.27 9.87 -3.91
C GLY A 325 -1.07 9.34 -2.72
N LEU A 326 -2.20 9.99 -2.39
CA LEU A 326 -3.10 9.54 -1.33
C LEU A 326 -3.72 8.18 -1.63
N ALA A 327 -4.19 7.95 -2.87
CA ALA A 327 -4.76 6.68 -3.29
C ALA A 327 -3.73 5.54 -3.22
N PHE A 328 -2.50 5.80 -3.69
CA PHE A 328 -1.41 4.84 -3.62
C PHE A 328 -1.06 4.52 -2.15
N GLY A 329 -0.93 5.54 -1.31
CA GLY A 329 -0.67 5.37 0.12
C GLY A 329 -1.76 4.58 0.85
N ALA A 330 -3.03 4.85 0.54
CA ALA A 330 -4.16 4.11 1.11
C ALA A 330 -4.19 2.64 0.67
N LEU A 331 -3.89 2.36 -0.60
CA LEU A 331 -3.84 0.99 -1.14
C LEU A 331 -2.73 0.18 -0.45
N VAL A 332 -1.53 0.76 -0.32
CA VAL A 332 -0.43 0.12 0.41
C VAL A 332 -0.80 -0.09 1.88
N GLY A 333 -1.42 0.91 2.51
CA GLY A 333 -1.90 0.82 3.90
C GLY A 333 -2.92 -0.30 4.10
N LEU A 334 -3.87 -0.47 3.18
CA LEU A 334 -4.83 -1.58 3.18
C LEU A 334 -4.12 -2.93 3.01
N GLY A 335 -3.16 -3.02 2.10
CA GLY A 335 -2.37 -4.24 1.89
C GLY A 335 -1.61 -4.67 3.15
N ILE A 336 -0.96 -3.71 3.84
CA ILE A 336 -0.27 -3.98 5.11
C ILE A 336 -1.27 -4.36 6.21
N ALA A 337 -2.43 -3.71 6.27
CA ALA A 337 -3.48 -4.03 7.24
C ALA A 337 -4.00 -5.46 7.06
N VAL A 338 -4.30 -5.88 5.82
CA VAL A 338 -4.73 -7.24 5.50
C VAL A 338 -3.62 -8.24 5.80
N LEU A 339 -2.38 -7.96 5.42
CA LEU A 339 -1.24 -8.86 5.71
C LEU A 339 -1.02 -9.04 7.22
N ARG A 340 -1.23 -7.99 8.02
CA ARG A 340 -1.20 -8.08 9.48
C ARG A 340 -2.36 -8.93 10.01
N GLU A 341 -3.56 -8.78 9.46
CA GLU A 341 -4.73 -9.57 9.86
C GLU A 341 -4.53 -11.07 9.56
N LEU A 342 -4.00 -11.38 8.37
CA LEU A 342 -3.73 -12.76 7.95
C LEU A 342 -2.69 -13.46 8.85
N ARG A 343 -1.84 -12.71 9.55
CA ARG A 343 -0.87 -13.26 10.51
C ARG A 343 -1.46 -13.43 11.92
N GLU A 344 -2.67 -12.96 12.18
CA GLU A 344 -3.27 -12.81 13.51
C GLU A 344 -4.41 -13.82 13.78
N VAL A 345 -4.20 -15.12 13.53
CA VAL A 345 -5.22 -16.20 13.68
C VAL A 345 -5.13 -16.90 15.04
N GLY A 346 -5.38 -16.20 16.15
CA GLY A 346 -5.45 -16.78 17.51
C GLY A 346 -6.86 -16.76 18.08
N LEU A 347 -7.19 -17.66 19.02
CA LEU A 347 -8.47 -17.62 19.74
C LEU A 347 -8.59 -16.35 20.60
N ARG A 348 -9.68 -15.59 20.48
CA ARG A 348 -9.86 -14.31 21.22
C ARG A 348 -11.21 -14.17 21.91
N THR A 349 -12.26 -14.79 21.39
CA THR A 349 -13.63 -14.65 21.90
C THR A 349 -14.20 -15.96 22.43
N ALA A 350 -15.27 -15.89 23.24
CA ALA A 350 -16.04 -17.06 23.67
C ALA A 350 -16.62 -17.81 22.45
N GLY A 351 -17.09 -17.07 21.43
CA GLY A 351 -17.55 -17.63 20.16
C GLY A 351 -16.47 -18.45 19.44
N ASP A 352 -15.22 -17.95 19.40
CA ASP A 352 -14.10 -18.70 18.82
C ASP A 352 -13.89 -20.05 19.52
N VAL A 353 -14.11 -20.11 20.82
CA VAL A 353 -14.02 -21.36 21.61
C VAL A 353 -15.23 -22.25 21.36
N GLY A 354 -16.44 -21.69 21.32
CA GLY A 354 -17.67 -22.44 21.07
C GLY A 354 -17.66 -23.17 19.73
N THR A 355 -17.05 -22.58 18.71
CA THR A 355 -16.88 -23.23 17.40
C THR A 355 -15.96 -24.46 17.40
N LEU A 356 -15.13 -24.64 18.43
CA LEU A 356 -14.37 -25.88 18.66
C LEU A 356 -15.26 -27.03 19.15
N GLY A 357 -16.53 -26.75 19.48
CA GLY A 357 -17.44 -27.69 20.12
C GLY A 357 -17.13 -27.94 21.59
N VAL A 358 -16.53 -26.94 22.26
CA VAL A 358 -16.06 -27.00 23.64
C VAL A 358 -16.71 -25.88 24.45
N ALA A 359 -17.10 -26.16 25.70
CA ALA A 359 -17.65 -25.13 26.57
C ALA A 359 -16.60 -24.07 26.93
N PHE A 360 -16.95 -22.79 26.78
CA PHE A 360 -16.09 -21.69 27.21
C PHE A 360 -16.23 -21.49 28.72
N MET A 361 -15.12 -21.66 29.46
CA MET A 361 -15.11 -21.60 30.93
C MET A 361 -14.81 -20.21 31.48
N GLY A 362 -14.26 -19.32 30.66
CA GLY A 362 -14.02 -17.92 31.03
C GLY A 362 -12.69 -17.35 30.54
N TYR A 363 -12.54 -16.05 30.79
CA TYR A 363 -11.33 -15.29 30.52
C TYR A 363 -10.47 -15.18 31.79
N LEU A 364 -9.21 -15.59 31.71
CA LEU A 364 -8.22 -15.29 32.75
C LEU A 364 -7.46 -14.01 32.36
N PRO A 365 -7.55 -12.93 33.16
CA PRO A 365 -6.85 -11.68 32.86
C PRO A 365 -5.33 -11.87 32.96
N ALA A 366 -4.56 -11.11 32.18
CA ALA A 366 -3.11 -11.09 32.35
C ALA A 366 -2.75 -10.52 33.73
N ILE A 367 -1.94 -11.26 34.51
CA ILE A 367 -1.49 -10.82 35.84
C ILE A 367 -0.56 -9.60 35.68
N GLY A 368 -1.06 -8.41 36.03
CA GLY A 368 -0.30 -7.18 35.95
C GLY A 368 0.70 -7.02 37.09
N ARG A 369 1.68 -6.12 36.94
CA ARG A 369 2.66 -5.80 37.99
C ARG A 369 2.01 -5.26 39.29
N ARG A 370 0.76 -4.77 39.20
CA ARG A 370 -0.05 -4.24 40.31
C ARG A 370 -0.89 -5.31 41.04
N ASP A 371 -1.22 -6.42 40.38
CA ASP A 371 -2.03 -7.51 40.96
C ASP A 371 -1.20 -8.53 41.75
N ARG A 372 0.13 -8.35 41.74
CA ARG A 372 1.05 -9.13 42.57
C ARG A 372 0.87 -8.67 44.01
N LEU A 373 0.48 -9.59 44.89
CA LEU A 373 0.51 -9.36 46.33
C LEU A 373 1.86 -8.73 46.69
N PRO A 374 1.90 -7.65 47.49
CA PRO A 374 3.16 -7.12 47.97
C PRO A 374 3.89 -8.26 48.68
N ALA A 375 5.10 -8.59 48.19
CA ALA A 375 5.99 -9.45 48.95
C ALA A 375 6.06 -8.85 50.34
N SER A 376 5.64 -9.61 51.36
CA SER A 376 5.81 -9.22 52.76
C SER A 376 7.22 -8.66 52.89
N ARG A 377 7.32 -7.38 53.27
CA ARG A 377 8.60 -6.71 53.45
C ARG A 377 9.39 -7.52 54.47
N ARG A 378 10.45 -8.15 53.99
CA ARG A 378 11.52 -8.67 54.83
C ARG A 378 12.12 -7.45 55.56
N GLY A 379 12.00 -7.42 56.88
CA GLY A 379 12.68 -6.46 57.75
C GLY A 379 11.83 -5.27 58.22
N ASP A 380 10.84 -5.54 59.07
CA ASP A 380 10.57 -4.71 60.25
C ASP A 380 10.61 -5.61 61.49
N THR A 381 11.60 -6.51 61.55
CA THR A 381 12.23 -6.80 62.83
C THR A 381 13.35 -5.80 62.93
N ALA A 382 13.11 -4.72 63.68
CA ALA A 382 14.20 -3.97 64.28
C ALA A 382 15.23 -4.99 64.82
N PRO A 383 16.53 -4.79 64.62
CA PRO A 383 17.51 -5.66 65.26
C PRO A 383 17.22 -5.60 66.76
N LEU A 384 16.83 -6.75 67.33
CA LEU A 384 16.75 -6.90 68.78
C LEU A 384 18.21 -6.95 69.25
N VAL A 385 18.81 -5.76 69.37
CA VAL A 385 20.06 -5.56 70.09
C VAL A 385 19.72 -5.80 71.55
N LEU A 386 20.10 -6.96 72.06
CA LEU A 386 20.32 -7.11 73.48
C LEU A 386 21.61 -6.34 73.77
N ASP A 387 21.47 -5.08 74.16
CA ASP A 387 22.48 -4.43 74.98
C ASP A 387 21.86 -4.14 76.35
N SER A 388 22.66 -4.53 77.34
CA SER A 388 22.52 -4.26 78.75
C SER A 388 22.29 -2.76 79.03
N ALA A 389 21.32 -2.51 79.91
CA ALA A 389 21.06 -1.26 80.64
C ALA A 389 20.37 -0.10 79.90
N ASP A 390 19.17 0.19 80.41
CA ASP A 390 18.59 1.50 80.71
C ASP A 390 18.31 2.56 79.62
N GLN A 391 17.02 2.93 79.61
CA GLN A 391 16.36 4.17 79.15
C GLN A 391 15.68 4.21 77.77
N VAL A 392 14.36 4.42 77.85
CA VAL A 392 13.39 4.65 76.78
C VAL A 392 13.44 6.12 76.35
N VAL A 393 13.74 6.39 75.08
CA VAL A 393 13.48 7.71 74.46
C VAL A 393 12.87 7.50 73.08
N ALA A 394 11.66 8.01 72.87
CA ALA A 394 10.96 8.01 71.58
C ALA A 394 11.30 9.29 70.76
N PRO A 395 11.42 9.22 69.42
CA PRO A 395 11.38 10.42 68.58
C PRO A 395 10.15 10.48 67.64
N PRO A 396 9.83 11.68 67.10
CA PRO A 396 8.47 12.08 66.73
C PRO A 396 8.09 11.85 65.25
N ARG A 397 6.78 11.88 64.99
CA ARG A 397 6.15 11.93 63.66
C ARG A 397 6.29 13.31 62.98
N ARG A 398 6.17 13.31 61.64
CA ARG A 398 6.13 14.40 60.61
C ARG A 398 7.49 14.54 59.89
N SER A 399 7.65 14.48 58.56
CA SER A 399 6.82 14.89 57.40
C SER A 399 7.29 14.12 56.14
N PRO A 400 6.57 14.17 54.98
CA PRO A 400 6.94 13.42 53.77
C PRO A 400 8.01 14.16 52.96
N PRO A 401 8.79 13.44 52.12
CA PRO A 401 9.06 14.04 50.82
C PRO A 401 9.06 13.06 49.63
N VAL A 402 8.57 13.61 48.53
CA VAL A 402 9.21 13.65 47.21
C VAL A 402 9.07 12.41 46.31
N VAL A 403 8.28 12.68 45.26
CA VAL A 403 8.29 12.03 43.96
C VAL A 403 9.70 12.10 43.37
N SER A 404 10.42 10.98 43.39
CA SER A 404 11.65 10.81 42.62
C SER A 404 11.42 9.79 41.51
N ARG A 405 11.13 10.34 40.34
CA ARG A 405 11.15 9.69 39.03
C ARG A 405 12.61 9.33 38.73
N LEU A 406 12.99 8.06 38.90
CA LEU A 406 14.29 7.58 38.47
C LEU A 406 14.11 6.50 37.40
N THR A 407 14.18 6.94 36.16
CA THR A 407 14.44 6.14 34.97
C THR A 407 15.89 5.66 35.04
N LEU A 408 16.12 4.36 35.17
CA LEU A 408 17.47 3.80 35.05
C LEU A 408 17.45 2.42 34.40
N GLY A 409 18.14 2.35 33.25
CA GLY A 409 18.93 1.22 32.79
C GLY A 409 18.22 -0.11 32.56
N LEU A 410 17.83 -0.36 31.31
CA LEU A 410 17.77 -1.72 30.77
C LEU A 410 19.21 -2.27 30.63
N PRO A 411 19.43 -3.54 30.98
CA PRO A 411 20.20 -4.44 30.15
C PRO A 411 19.25 -5.35 29.37
N ALA A 412 19.44 -5.40 28.07
CA ALA A 412 18.91 -6.44 27.20
C ALA A 412 19.59 -7.77 27.56
N GLY A 413 18.82 -8.72 28.07
CA GLY A 413 19.28 -10.07 28.37
C GLY A 413 18.09 -10.91 28.80
N GLY A 414 17.80 -11.96 28.02
CA GLY A 414 16.64 -12.82 28.23
C GLY A 414 16.63 -13.46 29.62
N ALA A 415 15.71 -13.01 30.46
CA ALA A 415 15.24 -13.80 31.59
C ALA A 415 13.80 -14.18 31.27
N GLU A 416 13.52 -15.48 31.15
CA GLU A 416 12.15 -16.01 31.16
C GLU A 416 11.49 -15.60 32.50
N PHE A 417 10.77 -14.48 32.48
CA PHE A 417 10.06 -13.94 33.63
C PHE A 417 8.84 -14.83 33.92
N SER A 418 9.02 -15.76 34.86
CA SER A 418 8.04 -16.77 35.26
C SER A 418 6.80 -16.16 35.95
N ASP A 419 5.60 -16.49 35.42
CA ASP A 419 4.23 -16.19 35.88
C ASP A 419 3.87 -16.87 37.23
N SER A 420 4.78 -16.87 38.21
CA SER A 420 4.67 -17.67 39.43
C SER A 420 4.16 -16.88 40.65
N THR A 421 2.92 -16.41 40.63
CA THR A 421 2.25 -15.88 41.84
C THR A 421 0.92 -16.60 42.01
N ILE A 422 0.71 -17.23 43.17
CA ILE A 422 -0.61 -17.74 43.54
C ILE A 422 -1.41 -16.54 44.04
N VAL A 423 -2.53 -16.34 43.39
CA VAL A 423 -3.46 -15.22 43.57
C VAL A 423 -4.82 -15.71 44.07
N ALA A 424 -5.08 -17.02 43.97
CA ALA A 424 -6.17 -17.69 44.67
C ALA A 424 -6.05 -17.38 46.17
N GLY A 425 -7.11 -16.77 46.71
CA GLY A 425 -7.18 -16.18 48.06
C GLY A 425 -7.38 -14.66 48.10
N GLY A 426 -7.10 -13.92 47.01
CA GLY A 426 -7.24 -12.46 46.96
C GLY A 426 -8.43 -11.96 46.13
N ASP A 427 -8.96 -10.79 46.47
CA ASP A 427 -10.06 -10.09 45.77
C ASP A 427 -9.70 -9.53 44.37
N THR A 428 -8.65 -10.07 43.75
CA THR A 428 -8.14 -9.66 42.45
C THR A 428 -9.03 -10.15 41.30
N ALA A 429 -8.94 -9.48 40.15
CA ALA A 429 -9.64 -9.90 38.94
C ALA A 429 -9.26 -11.33 38.49
N TYR A 430 -8.00 -11.73 38.67
CA TYR A 430 -7.56 -13.10 38.35
C TYR A 430 -8.15 -14.13 39.32
N GLY A 431 -8.14 -13.85 40.63
CA GLY A 431 -8.74 -14.74 41.63
C GLY A 431 -10.24 -14.94 41.43
N LYS A 432 -10.98 -13.85 41.14
CA LYS A 432 -12.41 -13.91 40.79
C LYS A 432 -12.66 -14.75 39.53
N ALA A 433 -11.82 -14.62 38.51
CA ALA A 433 -11.90 -15.42 37.29
C ALA A 433 -11.67 -16.92 37.57
N VAL A 434 -10.65 -17.27 38.38
CA VAL A 434 -10.38 -18.66 38.78
C VAL A 434 -11.55 -19.24 39.58
N ARG A 435 -12.13 -18.46 40.50
CA ARG A 435 -13.32 -18.87 41.27
C ARG A 435 -14.53 -19.10 40.38
N SER A 436 -14.76 -18.21 39.42
CA SER A 436 -15.82 -18.38 38.43
C SER A 436 -15.63 -19.65 37.60
N ILE A 437 -14.41 -19.93 37.13
CA ILE A 437 -14.08 -21.17 36.40
C ILE A 437 -14.37 -22.39 37.27
N LEU A 438 -13.93 -22.37 38.54
CA LEU A 438 -14.16 -23.47 39.47
C LEU A 438 -15.66 -23.75 39.69
N TRP A 439 -16.48 -22.70 39.79
CA TRP A 439 -17.94 -22.84 39.89
C TRP A 439 -18.57 -23.37 38.59
N SER A 440 -18.14 -22.86 37.44
CA SER A 440 -18.63 -23.32 36.13
C SER A 440 -18.31 -24.79 35.85
N LEU A 441 -17.22 -25.31 36.41
CA LEU A 441 -16.84 -26.72 36.26
C LEU A 441 -17.84 -27.71 36.89
N SER A 442 -18.85 -27.23 37.65
CA SER A 442 -19.98 -28.00 38.18
C SER A 442 -19.55 -29.42 38.57
N LEU A 443 -18.63 -29.47 39.55
CA LEU A 443 -17.97 -30.70 39.97
C LEU A 443 -18.96 -31.54 40.78
N GLU A 444 -19.94 -32.17 40.13
CA GLU A 444 -20.74 -33.19 40.79
C GLU A 444 -19.82 -34.32 41.27
N PRO A 445 -19.95 -34.80 42.51
CA PRO A 445 -19.18 -35.94 43.00
C PRO A 445 -19.33 -37.12 42.03
N ALA A 446 -18.21 -37.73 41.63
CA ALA A 446 -18.23 -38.92 40.78
C ALA A 446 -18.59 -40.13 41.65
N GLY A 447 -19.82 -40.21 42.14
CA GLY A 447 -20.22 -41.23 43.11
C GLY A 447 -19.37 -41.17 44.38
N ASP A 448 -18.75 -42.30 44.74
CA ASP A 448 -17.98 -42.54 45.97
C ASP A 448 -16.47 -42.16 45.88
N GLY A 449 -16.01 -41.45 44.84
CA GLY A 449 -14.58 -41.15 44.63
C GLY A 449 -14.25 -39.72 44.19
N ALA A 450 -12.97 -39.33 44.34
CA ALA A 450 -12.45 -38.04 43.91
C ALA A 450 -12.59 -37.84 42.39
N ARG A 451 -12.98 -36.65 41.97
CA ARG A 451 -12.96 -36.28 40.55
C ARG A 451 -11.55 -35.93 40.09
N VAL A 452 -11.09 -36.50 38.97
CA VAL A 452 -9.75 -36.28 38.43
C VAL A 452 -9.80 -35.31 37.24
N LEU A 453 -9.35 -34.08 37.45
CA LEU A 453 -9.33 -33.01 36.46
C LEU A 453 -7.91 -32.75 35.94
N GLY A 454 -7.68 -32.96 34.64
CA GLY A 454 -6.44 -32.53 33.99
C GLY A 454 -6.51 -31.08 33.55
N VAL A 455 -5.46 -30.30 33.80
CA VAL A 455 -5.32 -28.93 33.30
C VAL A 455 -4.12 -28.90 32.37
N GLY A 456 -4.32 -28.53 31.10
CA GLY A 456 -3.26 -28.60 30.10
C GLY A 456 -3.43 -27.61 28.95
N GLY A 457 -2.31 -27.16 28.39
CA GLY A 457 -2.25 -26.33 27.18
C GLY A 457 -1.79 -27.13 25.98
N LEU A 458 -2.19 -26.73 24.77
CA LEU A 458 -1.71 -27.35 23.54
C LEU A 458 -0.19 -27.23 23.40
N THR A 459 0.36 -26.09 23.82
CA THR A 459 1.79 -25.79 23.75
C THR A 459 2.33 -25.27 25.09
N ARG A 460 3.65 -25.34 25.27
CA ARG A 460 4.30 -24.81 26.49
C ARG A 460 4.07 -23.31 26.64
N GLY A 461 3.94 -22.86 27.88
CA GLY A 461 3.86 -21.44 28.22
C GLY A 461 2.48 -20.79 28.02
N GLU A 462 1.43 -21.58 27.80
CA GLU A 462 0.02 -21.11 27.79
C GLU A 462 -0.53 -20.82 29.20
N GLY A 463 0.21 -21.24 30.24
CA GLY A 463 -0.10 -20.97 31.65
C GLY A 463 -0.98 -22.03 32.32
N ALA A 464 -1.02 -23.24 31.77
CA ALA A 464 -1.75 -24.38 32.34
C ALA A 464 -1.32 -24.68 33.79
N THR A 465 -0.02 -24.79 34.06
CA THR A 465 0.54 -25.00 35.41
C THR A 465 0.13 -23.91 36.40
N THR A 466 0.17 -22.64 35.98
CA THR A 466 -0.25 -21.51 36.84
C THR A 466 -1.74 -21.61 37.16
N LEU A 467 -2.58 -21.96 36.17
CA LEU A 467 -4.01 -22.17 36.41
C LEU A 467 -4.24 -23.40 37.31
N ALA A 468 -3.58 -24.53 37.06
CA ALA A 468 -3.71 -25.75 37.85
C ALA A 468 -3.45 -25.52 39.33
N ALA A 469 -2.33 -24.84 39.66
CA ALA A 469 -1.98 -24.50 41.03
C ALA A 469 -3.00 -23.55 41.68
N ASN A 470 -3.44 -22.51 40.96
CA ASN A 470 -4.42 -21.56 41.50
C ASN A 470 -5.83 -22.17 41.65
N LEU A 471 -6.23 -23.03 40.72
CA LEU A 471 -7.51 -23.74 40.77
C LEU A 471 -7.55 -24.70 41.97
N ALA A 472 -6.47 -25.47 42.17
CA ALA A 472 -6.32 -26.37 43.32
C ALA A 472 -6.35 -25.60 44.65
N GLN A 473 -5.63 -24.47 44.74
CA GLN A 473 -5.65 -23.62 45.93
C GLN A 473 -7.04 -23.03 46.19
N GLN A 474 -7.75 -22.56 45.16
CA GLN A 474 -9.10 -22.01 45.29
C GLN A 474 -10.12 -23.07 45.74
N ALA A 475 -9.95 -24.33 45.32
CA ALA A 475 -10.80 -25.44 45.75
C ALA A 475 -10.65 -25.74 47.25
N VAL A 476 -9.44 -25.67 47.79
CA VAL A 476 -9.18 -25.81 49.24
C VAL A 476 -9.77 -24.65 50.04
N GLU A 477 -9.65 -23.42 49.54
CA GLU A 477 -10.27 -22.24 50.18
C GLU A 477 -11.79 -22.34 50.25
N ASN A 478 -12.41 -23.02 49.28
CA ASN A 478 -13.84 -23.31 49.28
C ASN A 478 -14.22 -24.52 50.17
N GLY A 479 -13.26 -25.06 50.94
CA GLY A 479 -13.46 -26.16 51.89
C GLY A 479 -13.28 -27.57 51.32
N GLY A 480 -12.87 -27.71 50.05
CA GLY A 480 -12.67 -29.01 49.41
C GLY A 480 -11.38 -29.70 49.82
N ARG A 481 -11.39 -31.03 49.92
CA ARG A 481 -10.16 -31.82 50.06
C ARG A 481 -9.54 -31.99 48.68
N THR A 482 -8.48 -31.24 48.39
CA THR A 482 -7.84 -31.23 47.06
C THR A 482 -6.42 -31.76 47.09
N LEU A 483 -6.09 -32.58 46.08
CA LEU A 483 -4.73 -33.03 45.77
C LEU A 483 -4.30 -32.46 44.42
N LEU A 484 -3.12 -31.84 44.37
CA LEU A 484 -2.48 -31.41 43.12
C LEU A 484 -1.35 -32.38 42.76
N ILE A 485 -1.40 -32.97 41.57
CA ILE A 485 -0.38 -33.88 41.03
C ILE A 485 0.37 -33.18 39.91
N GLU A 486 1.69 -33.09 40.02
CA GLU A 486 2.55 -32.63 38.93
C GLU A 486 2.85 -33.77 37.96
N ALA A 487 2.27 -33.72 36.76
CA ALA A 487 2.53 -34.73 35.73
C ALA A 487 3.53 -34.27 34.65
N ASP A 488 3.89 -32.97 34.58
CA ASP A 488 5.00 -32.49 33.73
C ASP A 488 6.35 -32.69 34.40
N LEU A 489 6.87 -33.91 34.28
CA LEU A 489 8.18 -34.32 34.81
C LEU A 489 9.36 -33.71 34.03
N GLY A 490 9.12 -33.20 32.82
CA GLY A 490 10.16 -32.59 31.99
C GLY A 490 10.56 -31.20 32.47
N ARG A 491 9.63 -30.44 33.06
CA ARG A 491 9.85 -29.13 33.69
C ARG A 491 8.85 -28.89 34.83
N PRO A 492 9.03 -29.52 36.01
CA PRO A 492 8.09 -29.38 37.12
C PRO A 492 8.00 -27.91 37.57
N GLY A 493 6.78 -27.40 37.71
CA GLY A 493 6.52 -25.97 37.90
C GLY A 493 5.45 -25.62 38.93
N ALA A 494 4.46 -26.49 39.17
CA ALA A 494 3.36 -26.23 40.09
C ALA A 494 3.83 -26.16 41.56
N SER A 495 4.70 -27.06 41.97
CA SER A 495 5.34 -27.11 43.29
C SER A 495 6.25 -25.89 43.51
N THR A 496 6.94 -25.42 42.47
CA THR A 496 7.73 -24.19 42.52
C THR A 496 6.84 -22.95 42.68
N VAL A 497 5.72 -22.90 41.97
CA VAL A 497 4.70 -21.83 42.07
C VAL A 497 4.11 -21.78 43.49
N LEU A 498 3.84 -22.94 44.10
CA LEU A 498 3.34 -23.09 45.47
C LEU A 498 4.36 -22.70 46.55
N ARG A 499 5.61 -23.17 46.44
CA ARG A 499 6.65 -22.90 47.46
C ARG A 499 7.11 -21.44 47.50
N ARG A 500 7.05 -20.71 46.38
CA ARG A 500 7.45 -19.28 46.34
C ARG A 500 6.53 -18.37 47.17
N ASN A 501 5.24 -18.72 47.32
CA ASN A 501 4.26 -17.89 48.02
C ASN A 501 4.27 -18.10 49.55
N HIS A 502 4.76 -19.24 50.03
CA HIS A 502 4.80 -19.57 51.46
C HIS A 502 6.14 -19.26 52.13
N ARG A 503 7.12 -18.69 51.42
CA ARG A 503 8.37 -18.18 52.01
C ARG A 503 8.11 -16.90 52.84
N GLY A 504 7.61 -17.07 54.06
CA GLY A 504 7.41 -15.96 55.01
C GLY A 504 6.46 -16.22 56.17
N LYS A 505 5.72 -17.34 56.18
CA LYS A 505 4.96 -17.83 57.34
C LYS A 505 5.53 -19.21 57.67
N ASP A 506 5.94 -19.40 58.93
CA ASP A 506 6.65 -20.57 59.48
C ASP A 506 6.59 -21.86 58.65
N ASP A 507 7.77 -22.45 58.43
CA ASP A 507 8.04 -23.74 57.78
C ASP A 507 7.31 -24.91 58.49
N GLY A 508 5.99 -24.97 58.33
CA GLY A 508 5.10 -26.02 58.84
C GLY A 508 4.71 -27.04 57.78
N ALA A 509 5.55 -27.29 56.76
CA ALA A 509 5.35 -28.42 55.86
C ALA A 509 5.58 -29.71 56.66
N ARG A 510 4.52 -30.27 57.24
CA ARG A 510 4.57 -31.54 57.95
C ARG A 510 4.65 -32.65 56.90
N GLU A 511 5.77 -33.35 56.87
CA GLU A 511 5.92 -34.58 56.10
C GLU A 511 4.92 -35.59 56.69
N VAL A 512 3.84 -35.87 55.97
CA VAL A 512 2.88 -36.90 56.38
C VAL A 512 3.40 -38.20 55.81
N PRO A 513 3.79 -39.19 56.63
CA PRO A 513 4.32 -40.45 56.15
C PRO A 513 3.17 -41.34 55.65
N SER A 514 2.66 -41.02 54.47
CA SER A 514 1.79 -41.90 53.67
C SER A 514 2.53 -42.25 52.39
N PRO A 515 2.60 -43.53 51.96
CA PRO A 515 3.20 -43.87 50.68
C PRO A 515 2.40 -43.20 49.55
N GLY A 516 2.97 -42.15 48.94
CA GLY A 516 2.38 -41.46 47.78
C GLY A 516 1.84 -40.03 48.02
N ILE A 517 1.95 -39.44 49.22
CA ILE A 517 1.59 -38.03 49.48
C ILE A 517 2.82 -37.32 50.07
N THR A 518 3.49 -36.46 49.30
CA THR A 518 4.82 -35.96 49.71
C THR A 518 4.85 -34.53 50.26
N GLN A 519 3.75 -33.76 50.22
CA GLN A 519 3.69 -32.49 50.97
C GLN A 519 2.27 -32.00 51.23
N ARG A 520 1.90 -31.72 52.48
CA ARG A 520 0.70 -30.94 52.82
C ARG A 520 1.11 -29.50 53.15
N LEU A 521 0.60 -28.54 52.39
CA LEU A 521 0.89 -27.12 52.59
C LEU A 521 0.09 -26.56 53.78
N ALA A 522 0.56 -25.45 54.35
CA ALA A 522 -0.16 -24.73 55.41
C ALA A 522 -1.56 -24.24 54.98
N SER A 523 -1.80 -24.11 53.67
CA SER A 523 -3.11 -23.80 53.11
C SER A 523 -4.11 -24.96 53.17
N GLY A 524 -3.68 -26.18 53.51
CA GLY A 524 -4.50 -27.39 53.49
C GLY A 524 -4.40 -28.20 52.20
N LEU A 525 -3.77 -27.66 51.14
CA LEU A 525 -3.56 -28.33 49.86
C LEU A 525 -2.49 -29.43 49.97
N SER A 526 -2.84 -30.63 49.51
CA SER A 526 -1.87 -31.71 49.33
C SER A 526 -1.25 -31.63 47.93
N VAL A 527 0.06 -31.82 47.83
CA VAL A 527 0.80 -31.77 46.57
C VAL A 527 1.61 -33.06 46.42
N LEU A 528 1.48 -33.69 45.25
CA LEU A 528 2.36 -34.75 44.78
C LEU A 528 3.30 -34.15 43.72
N PRO A 529 4.51 -33.71 44.13
CA PRO A 529 5.50 -33.18 43.20
C PRO A 529 5.99 -34.26 42.24
N ALA A 530 6.50 -33.80 41.10
CA ALA A 530 7.04 -34.66 40.07
C ALA A 530 8.34 -35.34 40.59
N GLN A 531 8.39 -36.67 40.67
CA GLN A 531 9.57 -37.43 41.11
C GLN A 531 10.24 -38.17 39.94
N GLY A 532 11.58 -38.11 39.87
CA GLY A 532 12.39 -38.91 38.94
C GLY A 532 12.30 -38.49 37.47
N ALA A 533 13.21 -37.62 37.01
CA ALA A 533 13.31 -37.21 35.61
C ALA A 533 13.69 -38.38 34.65
N ASP A 534 14.35 -39.41 35.16
CA ASP A 534 14.98 -40.49 34.36
C ASP A 534 14.11 -41.76 34.17
N ALA A 535 12.89 -41.82 34.72
CA ALA A 535 12.03 -43.00 34.56
C ALA A 535 11.45 -43.13 33.13
N SER A 536 11.06 -44.33 32.68
CA SER A 536 10.39 -44.51 31.39
C SER A 536 8.94 -43.98 31.42
N VAL A 537 8.40 -43.52 30.28
CA VAL A 537 7.02 -42.99 30.16
C VAL A 537 5.96 -43.94 30.72
N SER A 538 6.09 -45.24 30.48
CA SER A 538 5.12 -46.25 30.93
C SER A 538 5.12 -46.48 32.44
N ILE A 539 6.29 -46.40 33.09
CA ILE A 539 6.41 -46.47 34.56
C ILE A 539 5.79 -45.22 35.19
N ARG A 540 6.05 -44.04 34.59
CA ARG A 540 5.52 -42.74 35.06
C ARG A 540 3.99 -42.66 35.03
N VAL A 541 3.36 -43.12 33.95
CA VAL A 541 1.89 -43.17 33.84
C VAL A 541 1.30 -44.13 34.86
N ARG A 542 2.00 -45.23 35.18
CA ARG A 542 1.56 -46.21 36.18
C ARG A 542 1.65 -45.65 37.60
N GLU A 543 2.70 -44.90 37.93
CA GLU A 543 2.83 -44.22 39.22
C GLU A 543 1.73 -43.18 39.42
N ILE A 544 1.50 -42.29 38.44
CA ILE A 544 0.43 -41.29 38.52
C ILE A 544 -0.94 -41.97 38.65
N ARG A 545 -1.19 -43.03 37.87
CA ARG A 545 -2.45 -43.79 37.97
C ARG A 545 -2.62 -44.44 39.34
N SER A 546 -1.56 -45.00 39.90
CA SER A 546 -1.58 -45.63 41.24
C SER A 546 -1.80 -44.59 42.33
N ALA A 547 -1.16 -43.42 42.21
CA ALA A 547 -1.36 -42.29 43.12
C ALA A 547 -2.79 -41.76 43.07
N VAL A 548 -3.37 -41.61 41.87
CA VAL A 548 -4.78 -41.23 41.70
C VAL A 548 -5.72 -42.26 42.33
N GLN A 549 -5.50 -43.55 42.11
CA GLN A 549 -6.34 -44.63 42.67
C GLN A 549 -6.26 -44.70 44.20
N ASN A 550 -5.06 -44.56 44.76
CA ASN A 550 -4.85 -44.62 46.21
C ASN A 550 -5.37 -43.37 46.92
N ALA A 551 -5.30 -42.20 46.26
CA ALA A 551 -5.75 -40.93 46.83
C ALA A 551 -7.25 -40.68 46.65
N SER A 552 -7.91 -41.32 45.67
CA SER A 552 -9.32 -41.11 45.35
C SER A 552 -10.29 -41.13 46.55
N PRO A 553 -10.18 -42.01 47.57
CA PRO A 553 -11.11 -42.00 48.71
C PRO A 553 -10.92 -40.83 49.70
N ASP A 554 -9.73 -40.23 49.74
CA ASP A 554 -9.38 -39.21 50.75
C ASP A 554 -9.63 -37.77 50.29
N TYR A 555 -9.80 -37.57 48.98
CA TYR A 555 -9.94 -36.27 48.34
C TYR A 555 -11.28 -36.15 47.60
N ASP A 556 -11.77 -34.92 47.46
CA ASP A 556 -12.98 -34.63 46.67
C ASP A 556 -12.59 -34.25 45.23
N LEU A 557 -11.39 -33.66 45.05
CA LEU A 557 -10.86 -33.21 43.77
C LEU A 557 -9.36 -33.51 43.65
N ILE A 558 -8.98 -34.15 42.54
CA ILE A 558 -7.58 -34.34 42.16
C ILE A 558 -7.32 -33.50 40.90
N VAL A 559 -6.46 -32.49 41.02
CA VAL A 559 -6.02 -31.66 39.90
C VAL A 559 -4.69 -32.20 39.38
N VAL A 560 -4.62 -32.50 38.09
CA VAL A 560 -3.39 -33.00 37.44
C VAL A 560 -2.84 -31.91 36.53
N ASP A 561 -1.67 -31.36 36.86
CA ASP A 561 -0.94 -30.43 36.00
C ASP A 561 -0.31 -31.22 34.85
N MET A 562 -0.92 -31.15 33.67
CA MET A 562 -0.53 -31.95 32.53
C MET A 562 0.65 -31.33 31.77
N PRO A 563 1.55 -32.14 31.20
CA PRO A 563 2.47 -31.66 30.18
C PRO A 563 1.68 -31.14 28.96
N PRO A 564 2.33 -30.42 28.02
CA PRO A 564 1.67 -29.96 26.80
C PRO A 564 0.88 -31.09 26.14
N LEU A 565 -0.36 -30.83 25.73
CA LEU A 565 -1.27 -31.88 25.24
C LEU A 565 -0.73 -32.59 23.98
N THR A 566 0.16 -31.92 23.24
CA THR A 566 0.88 -32.47 22.09
C THR A 566 1.98 -33.47 22.46
N HIS A 567 2.38 -33.53 23.74
CA HIS A 567 3.41 -34.45 24.24
C HIS A 567 2.86 -35.87 24.44
N PRO A 568 3.62 -36.95 24.14
CA PRO A 568 3.16 -38.33 24.30
C PRO A 568 2.69 -38.70 25.72
N ASP A 569 3.32 -38.11 26.74
CA ASP A 569 2.96 -38.33 28.15
C ASP A 569 1.54 -37.84 28.46
N ALA A 570 1.13 -36.70 27.88
CA ALA A 570 -0.23 -36.18 28.03
C ALA A 570 -1.26 -37.14 27.45
N VAL A 571 -0.98 -37.71 26.26
CA VAL A 571 -1.86 -38.67 25.57
C VAL A 571 -2.10 -39.91 26.44
N SER A 572 -1.05 -40.39 27.13
CA SER A 572 -1.12 -41.57 27.98
C SER A 572 -1.95 -41.35 29.25
N LEU A 573 -1.96 -40.11 29.76
CA LEU A 573 -2.69 -39.72 30.97
C LEU A 573 -4.20 -39.50 30.74
N VAL A 574 -4.65 -39.24 29.50
CA VAL A 574 -6.08 -38.99 29.19
C VAL A 574 -7.01 -40.08 29.71
N SER A 575 -6.55 -41.33 29.68
CA SER A 575 -7.36 -42.48 30.12
C SER A 575 -7.70 -42.46 31.60
N SER A 576 -6.85 -41.86 32.44
CA SER A 576 -7.00 -41.76 33.89
C SER A 576 -7.64 -40.46 34.38
N LEU A 577 -8.08 -39.59 33.46
CA LEU A 577 -8.73 -38.32 33.80
C LEU A 577 -10.23 -38.42 33.58
N ASP A 578 -11.02 -37.85 34.48
CA ASP A 578 -12.47 -37.73 34.29
C ASP A 578 -12.79 -36.64 33.28
N GLY A 579 -12.02 -35.55 33.30
CA GLY A 579 -11.99 -34.61 32.21
C GLY A 579 -10.81 -33.65 32.20
N ILE A 580 -10.78 -32.79 31.18
CA ILE A 580 -9.66 -31.94 30.81
C ILE A 580 -10.14 -30.51 30.62
N LEU A 581 -9.46 -29.58 31.27
CA LEU A 581 -9.57 -28.13 31.07
C LEU A 581 -8.44 -27.67 30.14
N LEU A 582 -8.81 -27.23 28.93
CA LEU A 582 -7.87 -26.70 27.95
C LEU A 582 -7.51 -25.25 28.26
N VAL A 583 -6.23 -24.95 28.41
CA VAL A 583 -5.74 -23.57 28.60
C VAL A 583 -5.14 -23.07 27.29
N ALA A 584 -5.77 -22.07 26.68
CA ALA A 584 -5.30 -21.45 25.44
C ALA A 584 -4.85 -20.01 25.69
N GLY A 585 -3.72 -19.61 25.11
CA GLY A 585 -3.24 -18.23 25.21
C GLY A 585 -4.06 -17.29 24.32
N TRP A 586 -4.65 -16.25 24.91
CA TRP A 586 -5.47 -15.27 24.22
C TRP A 586 -4.71 -14.59 23.07
N GLY A 587 -5.23 -14.71 21.85
CA GLY A 587 -4.60 -14.20 20.62
C GLY A 587 -3.27 -14.84 20.25
N ARG A 588 -2.83 -15.90 20.96
CA ARG A 588 -1.57 -16.60 20.70
C ARG A 588 -1.77 -18.02 20.19
N THR A 589 -2.71 -18.77 20.78
CA THR A 589 -2.95 -20.16 20.39
C THR A 589 -3.83 -20.20 19.14
N PRO A 590 -3.36 -20.73 18.00
CA PRO A 590 -4.15 -20.74 16.78
C PRO A 590 -5.29 -21.75 16.86
N ARG A 591 -6.49 -21.31 16.46
CA ARG A 591 -7.69 -22.15 16.42
C ARG A 591 -7.46 -23.44 15.63
N ARG A 592 -6.90 -23.32 14.43
CA ARG A 592 -6.60 -24.45 13.53
C ARG A 592 -5.69 -25.50 14.18
N SER A 593 -4.79 -25.07 15.06
CA SER A 593 -3.89 -25.99 15.78
C SER A 593 -4.64 -26.85 16.79
N ILE A 594 -5.62 -26.27 17.49
CA ILE A 594 -6.49 -27.00 18.43
C ILE A 594 -7.42 -27.95 17.67
N GLU A 595 -8.06 -27.47 16.60
CA GLU A 595 -8.93 -28.30 15.74
C GLU A 595 -8.16 -29.49 15.16
N ALA A 596 -6.97 -29.26 14.60
CA ALA A 596 -6.13 -30.32 14.05
C ALA A 596 -5.65 -31.31 15.13
N PHE A 597 -5.44 -30.86 16.37
CA PHE A 597 -5.09 -31.73 17.48
C PHE A 597 -6.26 -32.60 17.92
N LEU A 598 -7.45 -32.01 18.10
CA LEU A 598 -8.66 -32.73 18.52
C LEU A 598 -9.16 -33.70 17.44
N ALA A 599 -9.01 -33.34 16.16
CA ALA A 599 -9.34 -34.21 15.04
C ALA A 599 -8.49 -35.49 15.01
N ARG A 600 -7.20 -35.41 15.41
CA ARG A 600 -6.30 -36.56 15.47
C ARG A 600 -6.40 -37.36 16.77
N ASN A 601 -6.88 -36.75 17.85
CA ASN A 601 -6.91 -37.39 19.17
C ASN A 601 -8.32 -37.40 19.77
N ALA A 602 -9.14 -38.35 19.33
CA ALA A 602 -10.52 -38.50 19.78
C ALA A 602 -10.67 -38.69 21.31
N ALA A 603 -9.66 -39.25 21.98
CA ALA A 603 -9.65 -39.41 23.44
C ALA A 603 -9.72 -38.06 24.18
N PHE A 604 -8.97 -37.06 23.73
CA PHE A 604 -9.03 -35.71 24.31
C PHE A 604 -10.39 -35.08 24.07
N ARG A 605 -10.94 -35.19 22.85
CA ARG A 605 -12.25 -34.61 22.51
C ARG A 605 -13.37 -35.09 23.43
N LYS A 606 -13.35 -36.38 23.83
CA LYS A 606 -14.35 -36.96 24.74
C LYS A 606 -14.21 -36.49 26.18
N ARG A 607 -12.99 -36.18 26.62
CA ARG A 607 -12.67 -35.80 28.00
C ARG A 607 -12.65 -34.28 28.20
N LEU A 608 -12.71 -33.48 27.14
CA LEU A 608 -12.56 -32.02 27.23
C LEU A 608 -13.85 -31.39 27.79
N ILE A 609 -13.78 -30.89 29.02
CA ILE A 609 -14.93 -30.30 29.72
C ILE A 609 -15.13 -28.85 29.26
N GLY A 610 -14.02 -28.13 29.06
CA GLY A 610 -14.07 -26.74 28.62
C GLY A 610 -12.70 -26.16 28.29
N ALA A 611 -12.70 -24.93 27.81
CA ALA A 611 -11.49 -24.18 27.52
C ALA A 611 -11.50 -22.78 28.16
N VAL A 612 -10.31 -22.34 28.56
CA VAL A 612 -10.06 -21.05 29.21
C VAL A 612 -9.08 -20.24 28.37
N LEU A 613 -9.39 -18.96 28.18
CA LEU A 613 -8.51 -18.03 27.48
C LEU A 613 -7.63 -17.29 28.48
N ASN A 614 -6.35 -17.65 28.54
CA ASN A 614 -5.38 -17.12 29.48
C ASN A 614 -4.63 -15.90 28.93
N ARG A 615 -4.18 -15.05 29.86
CA ARG A 615 -3.51 -13.76 29.60
C ARG A 615 -4.37 -12.80 28.76
N THR A 616 -5.67 -12.83 28.99
CA THR A 616 -6.63 -12.00 28.27
C THR A 616 -6.43 -10.54 28.63
N ARG A 617 -6.35 -9.68 27.61
CA ARG A 617 -6.34 -8.23 27.80
C ARG A 617 -7.78 -7.72 27.77
N MET A 618 -8.41 -7.65 28.93
CA MET A 618 -9.84 -7.34 29.06
C MET A 618 -10.27 -6.08 28.30
N ARG A 619 -9.49 -4.99 28.39
CA ARG A 619 -9.76 -3.73 27.66
C ARG A 619 -9.77 -3.85 26.13
N LYS A 620 -9.19 -4.91 25.57
CA LYS A 620 -9.12 -5.15 24.12
C LYS A 620 -10.19 -6.11 23.63
N LEU A 621 -10.96 -6.76 24.51
CA LEU A 621 -12.02 -7.71 24.11
C LEU A 621 -13.07 -7.06 23.21
N SER A 622 -13.46 -5.82 23.50
CA SER A 622 -14.42 -5.05 22.69
C SER A 622 -13.95 -4.80 21.25
N LEU A 623 -12.63 -4.75 21.00
CA LEU A 623 -12.06 -4.60 19.66
C LEU A 623 -12.21 -5.86 18.81
N TYR A 624 -12.50 -7.00 19.43
CA TYR A 624 -12.68 -8.31 18.79
C TYR A 624 -14.14 -8.78 18.80
N GLY A 625 -15.09 -7.90 19.16
CA GLY A 625 -16.52 -8.20 19.08
C GLY A 625 -17.09 -9.01 20.25
N ALA A 626 -16.38 -9.12 21.38
CA ALA A 626 -16.95 -9.72 22.59
C ALA A 626 -18.15 -8.88 23.08
N PRO A 627 -19.29 -9.51 23.44
CA PRO A 627 -20.48 -8.80 23.89
C PRO A 627 -20.20 -8.00 25.18
N PRO A 628 -20.88 -6.84 25.37
CA PRO A 628 -20.66 -5.99 26.55
C PRO A 628 -20.86 -6.70 27.89
N GLU A 629 -21.75 -7.69 27.92
CA GLU A 629 -22.07 -8.51 29.09
C GLU A 629 -20.87 -9.36 29.55
N GLU A 630 -20.09 -9.92 28.61
CA GLU A 630 -18.86 -10.66 28.90
C GLU A 630 -17.75 -9.76 29.48
N ILE A 631 -17.79 -8.45 29.16
CA ILE A 631 -16.82 -7.46 29.64
C ILE A 631 -17.23 -6.94 31.02
N ALA A 632 -18.53 -6.71 31.24
CA ALA A 632 -19.08 -6.18 32.49
C ALA A 632 -18.92 -7.15 33.68
N ALA A 633 -18.91 -8.46 33.43
CA ALA A 633 -18.77 -9.50 34.46
C ALA A 633 -17.46 -9.42 35.27
N PHE A 634 -16.45 -8.68 34.78
CA PHE A 634 -15.12 -8.61 35.41
C PHE A 634 -14.82 -7.29 36.15
N GLY A 635 -15.80 -6.40 36.27
CA GLY A 635 -15.71 -5.16 37.04
C GLY A 635 -14.93 -4.05 36.31
N GLU A 636 -15.58 -2.90 36.13
CA GLU A 636 -14.93 -1.72 35.57
C GLU A 636 -13.78 -1.22 36.47
N GLY A 637 -12.65 -0.91 35.84
CA GLY A 637 -11.48 -0.27 36.43
C GLY A 637 -10.73 0.58 35.42
#